data_AF-A0A1G7D579-F1
#
_entry.id   AF-A0A1G7D579-F1
#
_cell.length_a   1.000
_cell.length_b   1.000
_cell.length_c   1.000
_cell.angle_alpha   90.00
_cell.angle_beta   90.00
_cell.angle_gamma   90.00
#
_symmetry.space_group_name_H-M   'P 1'
#
loop_
_entity.id
_entity.type
_entity.pdbx_description
1 polymer ?
#
loop_
_entity_poly.entity_id
_entity_poly.type
_entity_poly.pdbx_seq_one_letter_code
_entity_poly.pdbx_strand_id
1 'polypeptide(L)'
;MAENGVKISDNPTLASADYLLALNEGTSGLFTISDLGTLLAGGGVLVGTPTTDALSARITAVEDQAFAESPIYETTAEGIAATGEGDRFRVENADPAIAYDVYDHDAGGVATFLTDIPAGSALVTKPTISNALSEYAPQATTARGNIGAAAQTALTDAAGRINYLVANIGGTGNAATCNLADTAVGGAAVSLTRGMVLRDFPWPGTNTGAVTLNVGGTGAVAVQDGQGTALPAGALATSDRVSLVYTGAVWRLLGQGYRRIWDRRLRPQRLQSISTANPDAITATTADGTISQYTRGQFFFGRIGSGGNSGGPVTVNIAGLGALPLLEPDGSDPAAGRLAAATEFLFQYDGTDFILWAPSAGGSSSGSGATRPTVTEMIAEGETLGHFATPYALAGRDAFEPPAGLGWTATDTVYAALVGSTWLCSVNPRTLVAMAIWSGNVFYVDPEEGDDSNDGVGDYWGDYSSAKRNLHAAITAGNATGSAYIIKVKGGESPGETWATNNGAVEPTQHMAIICDAPMYYRVGSWTNTWTLDSGTCYYTTATSIGRVLRTDKRDARGHYIDLEHQQDNGETDAEALAAVRANPDNTFWRDLANNRVYVNIGREPGNRHIALLRNVRGLEFDSSTPGDIYIEGMHTEGGIDGAFAVTGTGTRNIVAVNCSFLYQGHRTQIRNAVSVTQTEGLVAMFGVDGSKGQKDGFGYHSDAGAGLSVLHVNCISADNGRLDETSINGFTTHDTVKSIDIGGRYGWGINGTEVHCIEQTLSWFLGTRATARDPDGTCGAFKCSEDAVMYLEETFADAAGGGTNNFAIEANGGTVLKRNHTNLAGTEEVSGAGSIGTF
;
A
#
# COMPACT_ATOMS: atom_id res chain seq x y z
N MET A 1 -34.63 42.33 -77.92
CA MET A 1 -36.09 42.48 -78.09
C MET A 1 -36.72 41.42 -77.22
N ALA A 2 -37.55 41.64 -76.21
CA ALA A 2 -38.04 42.74 -75.37
C ALA A 2 -38.79 41.95 -74.25
N GLU A 3 -39.00 42.33 -73.01
CA GLU A 3 -38.87 43.53 -72.21
C GLU A 3 -39.23 43.06 -70.77
N ASN A 4 -38.70 43.73 -69.76
CA ASN A 4 -39.21 43.76 -68.39
C ASN A 4 -39.00 42.51 -67.53
N GLY A 5 -37.86 42.49 -66.85
CA GLY A 5 -37.78 41.90 -65.52
C GLY A 5 -38.78 42.58 -64.58
N VAL A 6 -39.51 41.76 -63.81
CA VAL A 6 -40.19 42.19 -62.59
C VAL A 6 -39.49 41.50 -61.42
N LYS A 7 -38.90 42.33 -60.56
CA LYS A 7 -38.44 41.97 -59.22
C LYS A 7 -39.64 41.80 -58.29
N ILE A 8 -39.54 40.72 -57.52
CA ILE A 8 -40.09 40.36 -56.21
C ILE A 8 -40.90 41.46 -55.49
N SER A 9 -42.10 41.14 -55.00
CA SER A 9 -42.65 41.85 -53.84
C SER A 9 -42.12 41.17 -52.59
N ASP A 10 -41.27 41.90 -51.86
CA ASP A 10 -40.81 41.56 -50.53
C ASP A 10 -42.02 41.25 -49.63
N ASN A 11 -41.97 40.09 -48.97
CA ASN A 11 -42.81 39.59 -47.87
C ASN A 11 -44.01 40.49 -47.44
N PRO A 12 -45.22 39.92 -47.28
CA PRO A 12 -45.33 39.00 -46.16
C PRO A 12 -46.26 37.80 -46.39
N THR A 13 -46.01 36.76 -45.60
CA THR A 13 -46.95 35.71 -45.20
C THR A 13 -47.42 34.76 -46.30
N LEU A 14 -46.56 33.81 -46.64
CA LEU A 14 -47.02 32.52 -47.13
C LEU A 14 -47.33 31.64 -45.92
N ALA A 15 -48.62 31.54 -45.61
CA ALA A 15 -49.12 30.53 -44.69
C ALA A 15 -49.01 29.15 -45.35
N SER A 16 -48.44 28.20 -44.62
CA SER A 16 -48.27 26.78 -44.96
C SER A 16 -47.21 26.43 -46.01
N ALA A 17 -46.41 25.41 -45.67
CA ALA A 17 -45.29 24.87 -46.42
C ALA A 17 -45.71 23.96 -47.59
N ASP A 18 -46.81 24.29 -48.27
CA ASP A 18 -47.32 23.51 -49.39
C ASP A 18 -47.11 24.31 -50.67
N TYR A 19 -45.95 24.19 -51.31
CA TYR A 19 -45.74 24.24 -52.78
C TYR A 19 -44.24 24.32 -53.07
N LEU A 20 -43.60 23.20 -53.41
CA LEU A 20 -42.31 23.16 -54.09
C LEU A 20 -42.49 22.39 -55.41
N LEU A 21 -42.65 23.14 -56.50
CA LEU A 21 -42.75 22.62 -57.87
C LEU A 21 -41.35 22.37 -58.42
N ALA A 22 -41.05 21.12 -58.81
CA ALA A 22 -39.93 20.81 -59.70
C ALA A 22 -40.46 20.15 -60.99
N LEU A 23 -40.07 20.72 -62.13
CA LEU A 23 -40.42 20.23 -63.47
C LEU A 23 -39.48 19.09 -63.86
N ASN A 24 -40.03 17.95 -64.27
CA ASN A 24 -39.31 16.98 -65.09
C ASN A 24 -40.11 16.73 -66.38
N GLU A 25 -39.45 16.82 -67.54
CA GLU A 25 -40.01 16.54 -68.88
C GLU A 25 -41.40 17.13 -69.20
N GLY A 26 -41.65 18.38 -68.79
CA GLY A 26 -42.81 19.14 -69.28
C GLY A 26 -44.17 18.76 -68.70
N THR A 27 -44.24 18.01 -67.60
CA THR A 27 -45.48 17.83 -66.82
C THR A 27 -45.27 18.20 -65.35
N SER A 28 -46.24 18.90 -64.75
CA SER A 28 -46.27 19.21 -63.33
C SER A 28 -47.02 18.11 -62.57
N GLY A 29 -46.35 17.45 -61.63
CA GLY A 29 -46.94 16.46 -60.71
C GLY A 29 -46.70 16.84 -59.25
N LEU A 30 -47.67 16.55 -58.39
CA LEU A 30 -47.59 16.70 -56.94
C LEU A 30 -46.91 15.46 -56.34
N PHE A 31 -45.79 15.65 -55.64
CA PHE A 31 -45.21 14.62 -54.77
C PHE A 31 -45.78 14.75 -53.37
N THR A 32 -46.03 13.61 -52.72
CA THR A 32 -46.29 13.60 -51.28
C THR A 32 -44.97 13.86 -50.54
N ILE A 33 -45.04 14.40 -49.31
CA ILE A 33 -43.85 14.71 -48.50
C ILE A 33 -42.98 13.46 -48.28
N SER A 34 -43.58 12.26 -48.18
CA SER A 34 -42.85 10.99 -48.05
C SER A 34 -42.07 10.61 -49.30
N ASP A 35 -42.63 10.87 -50.49
CA ASP A 35 -41.97 10.54 -51.75
C ASP A 35 -40.78 11.48 -52.01
N LEU A 36 -40.92 12.77 -51.63
CA LEU A 36 -39.82 13.72 -51.67
C LEU A 36 -38.70 13.36 -50.68
N GLY A 37 -39.07 12.93 -49.46
CA GLY A 37 -38.11 12.45 -48.46
C GLY A 37 -37.33 11.22 -48.92
N THR A 38 -38.01 10.28 -49.59
CA THR A 38 -37.40 9.06 -50.15
C THR A 38 -36.45 9.40 -51.30
N LEU A 39 -36.83 10.35 -52.17
CA LEU A 39 -36.01 10.78 -53.30
C LEU A 39 -34.73 11.53 -52.84
N LEU A 40 -34.85 12.38 -51.82
CA LEU A 40 -33.73 13.14 -51.24
C LEU A 40 -32.78 12.25 -50.41
N ALA A 41 -33.30 11.22 -49.75
CA ALA A 41 -32.50 10.19 -49.07
C ALA A 41 -31.75 9.30 -50.07
N GLY A 42 -32.41 8.87 -51.16
CA GLY A 42 -31.78 8.09 -52.23
C GLY A 42 -30.71 8.86 -53.03
N GLY A 43 -30.83 10.19 -53.09
CA GLY A 43 -29.85 11.10 -53.70
C GLY A 43 -28.71 11.56 -52.80
N GLY A 44 -28.69 11.14 -51.52
CA GLY A 44 -27.62 11.49 -50.56
C GLY A 44 -27.63 12.94 -50.06
N VAL A 45 -28.72 13.68 -50.23
CA VAL A 45 -28.85 15.09 -49.80
C VAL A 45 -29.30 15.20 -48.33
N LEU A 46 -30.07 14.23 -47.84
CA LEU A 46 -30.36 14.08 -46.42
C LEU A 46 -29.38 13.07 -45.81
N VAL A 47 -28.42 13.56 -45.04
CA VAL A 47 -27.60 12.70 -44.16
C VAL A 47 -28.56 12.17 -43.09
N GLY A 48 -28.83 10.86 -43.11
CA GLY A 48 -29.60 10.20 -42.07
C GLY A 48 -28.98 10.54 -40.72
N THR A 49 -29.76 11.20 -39.85
CA THR A 49 -29.32 11.45 -38.48
C THR A 49 -29.21 10.08 -37.83
N PRO A 50 -28.02 9.65 -37.35
CA PRO A 50 -27.95 8.43 -36.57
C PRO A 50 -28.77 8.70 -35.31
N THR A 51 -29.85 7.95 -35.11
CA THR A 51 -30.45 7.83 -33.78
C THR A 51 -29.31 7.45 -32.85
N THR A 52 -28.94 8.35 -31.93
CA THR A 52 -27.92 8.07 -30.93
C THR A 52 -28.29 6.79 -30.19
N ASP A 53 -27.32 5.95 -29.85
CA ASP A 53 -27.55 4.63 -29.23
C ASP A 53 -28.48 4.71 -28.01
N ALA A 54 -28.50 5.85 -27.31
CA ALA A 54 -29.38 6.12 -26.19
C ALA A 54 -30.87 6.25 -26.57
N LEU A 55 -31.22 6.83 -27.73
CA LEU A 55 -32.61 6.93 -28.17
C LEU A 55 -33.12 5.58 -28.67
N SER A 56 -32.30 4.84 -29.43
CA SER A 56 -32.62 3.47 -29.86
C SER A 56 -32.83 2.56 -28.65
N ALA A 57 -31.95 2.61 -27.64
CA ALA A 57 -32.11 1.85 -26.41
C ALA A 57 -33.38 2.21 -25.63
N ARG A 58 -33.77 3.49 -25.62
CA ARG A 58 -35.01 3.95 -24.97
C ARG A 58 -36.26 3.50 -25.71
N ILE A 59 -36.24 3.51 -27.05
CA ILE A 59 -37.35 3.00 -27.87
C ILE A 59 -37.51 1.50 -27.64
N THR A 60 -36.42 0.73 -27.71
CA THR A 60 -36.45 -0.71 -27.42
C THR A 60 -36.95 -1.01 -26.01
N ALA A 61 -36.52 -0.24 -25.00
CA ALA A 61 -37.00 -0.44 -23.63
C ALA A 61 -38.50 -0.15 -23.45
N VAL A 62 -39.04 0.84 -24.19
CA VAL A 62 -40.48 1.16 -24.16
C VAL A 62 -41.28 0.11 -24.92
N GLU A 63 -40.77 -0.42 -26.03
CA GLU A 63 -41.39 -1.52 -26.78
C GLU A 63 -41.40 -2.82 -25.95
N ASP A 64 -40.29 -3.13 -25.27
CA ASP A 64 -40.19 -4.27 -24.36
C ASP A 64 -41.15 -4.13 -23.16
N GLN A 65 -41.32 -2.92 -22.62
CA GLN A 65 -42.28 -2.66 -21.55
C GLN A 65 -43.74 -2.74 -22.03
N ALA A 66 -44.05 -2.18 -23.19
CA ALA A 66 -45.39 -2.28 -23.77
C ALA A 66 -45.75 -3.74 -24.07
N PHE A 67 -44.79 -4.52 -24.57
CA PHE A 67 -44.94 -5.96 -24.68
C PHE A 67 -45.11 -6.59 -23.29
N ALA A 68 -44.28 -6.22 -22.29
CA ALA A 68 -44.33 -6.68 -20.90
C ALA A 68 -45.74 -6.61 -20.26
N GLU A 69 -46.50 -5.58 -20.63
CA GLU A 69 -47.82 -5.24 -20.08
C GLU A 69 -48.99 -5.73 -20.96
N SER A 70 -48.71 -6.31 -22.13
CA SER A 70 -49.75 -6.80 -23.06
C SER A 70 -50.48 -8.05 -22.53
N PRO A 71 -51.76 -8.26 -22.91
CA PRO A 71 -52.55 -9.42 -22.50
C PRO A 71 -51.90 -10.74 -22.90
N ILE A 72 -52.15 -11.79 -22.10
CA ILE A 72 -51.88 -13.18 -22.46
C ILE A 72 -53.18 -13.75 -23.02
N TYR A 73 -53.17 -14.27 -24.24
CA TYR A 73 -54.32 -14.84 -24.92
C TYR A 73 -54.42 -16.35 -24.67
N GLU A 74 -55.62 -16.92 -24.60
CA GLU A 74 -55.77 -18.37 -24.31
C GLU A 74 -55.31 -19.22 -25.50
N THR A 75 -55.40 -18.68 -26.73
CA THR A 75 -54.98 -19.38 -27.95
C THR A 75 -54.25 -18.47 -28.94
N THR A 76 -53.45 -19.06 -29.82
CA THR A 76 -52.79 -18.36 -30.93
C THR A 76 -53.78 -17.67 -31.87
N ALA A 77 -54.97 -18.26 -32.08
CA ALA A 77 -56.01 -17.68 -32.93
C ALA A 77 -56.61 -16.39 -32.33
N GLU A 78 -56.75 -16.33 -31.01
CA GLU A 78 -57.20 -15.12 -30.32
C GLU A 78 -56.14 -14.03 -30.33
N GLY A 79 -54.86 -14.41 -30.18
CA GLY A 79 -53.74 -13.47 -30.31
C GLY A 79 -53.66 -12.84 -31.70
N ILE A 80 -53.76 -13.65 -32.77
CA ILE A 80 -53.83 -13.17 -34.16
C ILE A 80 -55.03 -12.25 -34.39
N ALA A 81 -56.19 -12.56 -33.78
CA ALA A 81 -57.38 -11.72 -33.93
C ALA A 81 -57.28 -10.37 -33.21
N ALA A 82 -56.40 -10.27 -32.20
CA ALA A 82 -56.24 -9.10 -31.35
C ALA A 82 -55.02 -8.22 -31.71
N THR A 83 -54.10 -8.70 -32.55
CA THR A 83 -52.89 -7.98 -32.96
C THR A 83 -52.80 -7.78 -34.48
N GLY A 84 -51.92 -6.88 -34.94
CA GLY A 84 -51.64 -6.66 -36.35
C GLY A 84 -50.47 -7.51 -36.86
N GLU A 85 -50.37 -7.68 -38.18
CA GLU A 85 -49.19 -8.30 -38.82
C GLU A 85 -47.92 -7.51 -38.44
N GLY A 86 -46.91 -8.21 -37.93
CA GLY A 86 -45.66 -7.65 -37.41
C GLY A 86 -45.60 -7.49 -35.88
N ASP A 87 -46.73 -7.65 -35.18
CA ASP A 87 -46.78 -7.53 -33.72
C ASP A 87 -46.35 -8.84 -33.03
N ARG A 88 -45.71 -8.69 -31.86
CA ARG A 88 -45.52 -9.81 -30.90
C ARG A 88 -46.71 -9.92 -29.97
N PHE A 89 -47.11 -11.15 -29.67
CA PHE A 89 -48.16 -11.42 -28.69
C PHE A 89 -47.87 -12.67 -27.85
N ARG A 90 -48.64 -12.81 -26.77
CA ARG A 90 -48.41 -13.83 -25.74
C ARG A 90 -49.56 -14.80 -25.68
N VAL A 91 -49.27 -16.09 -25.54
CA VAL A 91 -50.27 -17.15 -25.49
C VAL A 91 -50.06 -18.00 -24.24
N GLU A 92 -51.14 -18.40 -23.57
CA GLU A 92 -51.07 -19.30 -22.42
C GLU A 92 -50.44 -20.65 -22.81
N ASN A 93 -49.58 -21.18 -21.91
CA ASN A 93 -49.04 -22.52 -22.06
C ASN A 93 -49.68 -23.46 -21.01
N ALA A 94 -49.99 -24.69 -21.44
CA ALA A 94 -50.53 -25.72 -20.55
C ALA A 94 -49.47 -26.31 -19.60
N ASP A 95 -48.18 -26.10 -19.85
CA ASP A 95 -47.10 -26.50 -18.94
C ASP A 95 -47.01 -25.51 -17.75
N PRO A 96 -47.24 -25.96 -16.49
CA PRO A 96 -47.18 -25.09 -15.32
C PRO A 96 -45.78 -24.55 -15.00
N ALA A 97 -44.74 -24.99 -15.70
CA ALA A 97 -43.38 -24.44 -15.63
C ALA A 97 -43.17 -23.25 -16.58
N ILE A 98 -44.11 -22.97 -17.48
CA ILE A 98 -44.07 -21.88 -18.47
C ILE A 98 -45.20 -20.89 -18.15
N ALA A 99 -44.86 -19.61 -18.05
CA ALA A 99 -45.84 -18.53 -17.81
C ALA A 99 -46.67 -18.23 -19.06
N TYR A 100 -46.03 -18.18 -20.22
CA TYR A 100 -46.64 -17.98 -21.53
C TYR A 100 -45.61 -18.22 -22.65
N ASP A 101 -46.12 -18.45 -23.85
CA ASP A 101 -45.37 -18.54 -25.10
C ASP A 101 -45.42 -17.20 -25.82
N VAL A 102 -44.36 -16.87 -26.54
CA VAL A 102 -44.28 -15.67 -27.38
C VAL A 102 -44.36 -16.05 -28.84
N TYR A 103 -45.24 -15.35 -29.57
CA TYR A 103 -45.44 -15.52 -31.01
C TYR A 103 -45.29 -14.19 -31.75
N ASP A 104 -44.78 -14.26 -32.98
CA ASP A 104 -44.86 -13.18 -33.97
C ASP A 104 -46.12 -13.39 -34.84
N HIS A 105 -46.90 -12.32 -35.07
CA HIS A 105 -48.02 -12.33 -36.01
C HIS A 105 -47.49 -12.11 -37.43
N ASP A 106 -47.41 -13.18 -38.22
CA ASP A 106 -46.96 -13.17 -39.60
C ASP A 106 -48.06 -12.82 -40.59
N ALA A 107 -47.65 -12.40 -41.78
CA ALA A 107 -48.55 -12.09 -42.88
C ALA A 107 -49.46 -13.27 -43.24
N GLY A 108 -50.75 -12.99 -43.44
CA GLY A 108 -51.74 -13.98 -43.83
C GLY A 108 -52.43 -14.69 -42.66
N GLY A 109 -52.40 -14.12 -41.45
CA GLY A 109 -53.08 -14.65 -40.27
C GLY A 109 -52.41 -15.92 -39.73
N VAL A 110 -51.08 -15.96 -39.80
CA VAL A 110 -50.24 -17.05 -39.28
C VAL A 110 -49.48 -16.52 -38.08
N ALA A 111 -49.16 -17.39 -37.12
CA ALA A 111 -48.28 -17.04 -36.01
C ALA A 111 -47.07 -17.97 -35.95
N THR A 112 -45.88 -17.39 -35.83
CA THR A 112 -44.63 -18.12 -35.62
C THR A 112 -44.22 -18.08 -34.17
N PHE A 113 -43.98 -19.26 -33.60
CA PHE A 113 -43.48 -19.40 -32.23
C PHE A 113 -42.03 -18.89 -32.12
N LEU A 114 -41.75 -18.05 -31.11
CA LEU A 114 -40.42 -17.56 -30.81
C LEU A 114 -39.79 -18.30 -29.63
N THR A 115 -40.43 -18.24 -28.46
CA THR A 115 -39.82 -18.73 -27.22
C THR A 115 -40.86 -18.90 -26.10
N ASP A 116 -40.49 -19.72 -25.11
CA ASP A 116 -41.25 -19.91 -23.87
C ASP A 116 -40.68 -19.01 -22.76
N ILE A 117 -41.55 -18.39 -21.97
CA ILE A 117 -41.14 -17.65 -20.77
C ILE A 117 -41.38 -18.49 -19.53
N PRO A 118 -40.36 -18.84 -18.73
CA PRO A 118 -40.54 -19.66 -17.54
C PRO A 118 -41.46 -19.00 -16.49
N ALA A 119 -42.29 -19.81 -15.83
CA ALA A 119 -43.08 -19.36 -14.70
C ALA A 119 -42.20 -19.01 -13.49
N GLY A 120 -42.65 -18.07 -12.65
CA GLY A 120 -41.97 -17.70 -11.40
C GLY A 120 -41.74 -18.89 -10.46
N SER A 121 -42.60 -19.91 -10.53
CA SER A 121 -42.48 -21.20 -9.85
C SER A 121 -41.33 -22.07 -10.38
N ALA A 122 -40.91 -21.90 -11.64
CA ALA A 122 -39.78 -22.59 -12.26
C ALA A 122 -38.44 -21.87 -12.05
N LEU A 123 -38.46 -20.59 -11.63
CA LEU A 123 -37.27 -19.76 -11.40
C LEU A 123 -36.53 -20.04 -10.06
N VAL A 124 -36.88 -21.10 -9.32
CA VAL A 124 -36.37 -21.39 -7.96
C VAL A 124 -34.93 -21.96 -7.92
N THR A 125 -34.14 -21.86 -9.00
CA THR A 125 -32.72 -22.27 -9.00
C THR A 125 -31.76 -21.22 -9.53
N LYS A 126 -31.90 -19.97 -9.10
CA LYS A 126 -30.74 -19.08 -8.89
C LYS A 126 -30.58 -18.85 -7.38
N PRO A 127 -29.46 -19.26 -6.77
CA PRO A 127 -29.30 -19.14 -5.32
C PRO A 127 -29.23 -17.65 -4.97
N THR A 128 -30.22 -17.17 -4.22
CA THR A 128 -30.08 -15.95 -3.43
C THR A 128 -28.96 -16.18 -2.41
N ILE A 129 -28.16 -15.15 -2.14
CA ILE A 129 -26.93 -15.19 -1.31
C ILE A 129 -27.14 -15.91 0.04
N SER A 130 -28.36 -15.90 0.58
CA SER A 130 -28.72 -16.61 1.81
C SER A 130 -28.73 -18.14 1.69
N ASN A 131 -29.08 -18.72 0.53
CA ASN A 131 -29.12 -20.17 0.34
C ASN A 131 -27.74 -20.77 0.03
N ALA A 132 -26.84 -19.98 -0.58
CA ALA A 132 -25.47 -20.39 -0.83
C ALA A 132 -24.74 -20.74 0.49
N LEU A 133 -24.93 -19.96 1.55
CA LEU A 133 -24.28 -20.22 2.85
C LEU A 133 -24.68 -21.57 3.48
N SER A 134 -25.94 -21.99 3.34
CA SER A 134 -26.41 -23.29 3.84
C SER A 134 -25.96 -24.47 2.98
N GLU A 135 -25.86 -24.29 1.65
CA GLU A 135 -25.48 -25.35 0.71
C GLU A 135 -23.96 -25.58 0.67
N TYR A 136 -23.17 -24.53 0.95
CA TYR A 136 -21.73 -24.61 1.14
C TYR A 136 -21.33 -25.01 2.57
N ALA A 137 -22.23 -25.00 3.55
CA ALA A 137 -21.90 -25.39 4.93
C ALA A 137 -21.38 -26.85 5.08
N PRO A 138 -21.93 -27.86 4.38
CA PRO A 138 -21.36 -29.21 4.36
C PRO A 138 -19.99 -29.24 3.69
N GLN A 139 -19.81 -28.51 2.58
CA GLN A 139 -18.54 -28.44 1.85
C GLN A 139 -17.45 -27.72 2.64
N ALA A 140 -17.80 -26.65 3.35
CA ALA A 140 -16.93 -25.95 4.30
C ALA A 140 -16.60 -26.82 5.51
N THR A 141 -17.50 -27.69 5.94
CA THR A 141 -17.25 -28.66 7.01
C THR A 141 -16.31 -29.77 6.54
N THR A 142 -16.47 -30.27 5.32
CA THR A 142 -15.53 -31.19 4.68
C THR A 142 -14.17 -30.54 4.43
N ALA A 143 -14.13 -29.27 3.99
CA ALA A 143 -12.90 -28.51 3.81
C ALA A 143 -12.19 -28.25 5.16
N ARG A 144 -12.93 -27.90 6.21
CA ARG A 144 -12.38 -27.80 7.59
C ARG A 144 -11.91 -29.15 8.11
N GLY A 145 -12.58 -30.25 7.78
CA GLY A 145 -12.14 -31.61 8.08
C GLY A 145 -10.86 -32.00 7.34
N ASN A 146 -10.74 -31.62 6.06
CA ASN A 146 -9.56 -31.85 5.24
C ASN A 146 -8.37 -30.98 5.67
N ILE A 147 -8.61 -29.71 6.02
CA ILE A 147 -7.62 -28.82 6.62
C ILE A 147 -7.22 -29.34 7.99
N GLY A 148 -8.17 -29.83 8.80
CA GLY A 148 -7.91 -30.46 10.08
C GLY A 148 -7.07 -31.74 9.94
N ALA A 149 -7.38 -32.60 8.96
CA ALA A 149 -6.61 -33.81 8.69
C ALA A 149 -5.23 -33.52 8.09
N ALA A 150 -5.12 -32.51 7.21
CA ALA A 150 -3.85 -32.04 6.67
C ALA A 150 -3.00 -31.35 7.75
N ALA A 151 -3.62 -30.59 8.65
CA ALA A 151 -2.98 -29.98 9.81
C ALA A 151 -2.58 -31.05 10.84
N GLN A 152 -3.38 -32.09 11.06
CA GLN A 152 -3.05 -33.23 11.92
C GLN A 152 -1.90 -34.05 11.30
N THR A 153 -1.88 -34.21 9.98
CA THR A 153 -0.77 -34.85 9.25
C THR A 153 0.49 -33.98 9.32
N ALA A 154 0.37 -32.66 9.14
CA ALA A 154 1.47 -31.71 9.29
C ALA A 154 1.96 -31.57 10.74
N LEU A 155 1.07 -31.73 11.73
CA LEU A 155 1.38 -31.77 13.16
C LEU A 155 2.05 -33.10 13.53
N THR A 156 1.67 -34.20 12.88
CA THR A 156 2.33 -35.51 13.05
C THR A 156 3.70 -35.50 12.37
N ASP A 157 3.83 -34.88 11.20
CA ASP A 157 5.10 -34.61 10.51
C ASP A 157 5.98 -33.62 11.29
N ALA A 158 5.37 -32.65 11.99
CA ALA A 158 6.08 -31.73 12.88
C ALA A 158 6.49 -32.39 14.20
N ALA A 159 5.65 -33.24 14.79
CA ALA A 159 5.94 -34.02 15.98
C ALA A 159 6.97 -35.14 15.71
N GLY A 160 7.10 -35.60 14.46
CA GLY A 160 8.12 -36.55 14.01
C GLY A 160 9.50 -35.94 13.73
N ARG A 161 9.66 -34.61 13.77
CA ARG A 161 10.95 -33.92 13.61
C ARG A 161 11.78 -34.02 14.89
N ILE A 162 12.17 -35.23 15.26
CA ILE A 162 13.18 -35.47 16.28
C ILE A 162 14.53 -35.09 15.65
N ASN A 163 15.13 -34.01 16.13
CA ASN A 163 16.48 -33.59 15.73
C ASN A 163 17.49 -34.49 16.46
N TYR A 164 18.17 -35.36 15.74
CA TYR A 164 19.21 -36.20 16.35
C TYR A 164 20.60 -35.58 16.14
N LEU A 165 21.41 -35.62 17.20
CA LEU A 165 22.82 -35.24 17.12
C LEU A 165 23.63 -36.44 16.61
N VAL A 166 24.39 -36.23 15.55
CA VAL A 166 25.27 -37.27 14.97
C VAL A 166 26.53 -37.40 15.81
N ALA A 167 26.86 -38.64 16.18
CA ALA A 167 28.10 -39.01 16.85
C ALA A 167 28.87 -40.06 16.04
N ASN A 168 30.20 -40.06 16.20
CA ASN A 168 31.10 -41.05 15.60
C ASN A 168 30.91 -41.21 14.08
N ILE A 169 30.82 -40.08 13.35
CA ILE A 169 30.80 -40.15 11.89
C ILE A 169 32.16 -40.59 11.35
N GLY A 170 32.14 -41.57 10.45
CA GLY A 170 33.32 -42.14 9.80
C GLY A 170 32.99 -42.72 8.44
N GLY A 171 33.97 -43.39 7.81
CA GLY A 171 33.84 -43.96 6.47
C GLY A 171 34.59 -43.15 5.41
N THR A 172 34.10 -43.17 4.17
CA THR A 172 34.66 -42.44 3.03
C THR A 172 33.70 -41.36 2.56
N GLY A 173 34.13 -40.48 1.65
CA GLY A 173 33.24 -39.45 1.07
C GLY A 173 32.03 -40.00 0.32
N ASN A 174 32.10 -41.24 -0.19
CA ASN A 174 31.01 -41.91 -0.92
C ASN A 174 30.15 -42.82 -0.03
N ALA A 175 30.69 -43.27 1.10
CA ALA A 175 30.03 -44.19 2.01
C ALA A 175 30.33 -43.80 3.45
N ALA A 176 29.44 -42.99 4.02
CA ALA A 176 29.53 -42.52 5.40
C ALA A 176 28.73 -43.42 6.34
N THR A 177 29.20 -43.52 7.58
CA THR A 177 28.55 -44.25 8.66
C THR A 177 28.53 -43.38 9.89
N CYS A 178 27.44 -43.39 10.66
CA CYS A 178 27.38 -42.68 11.94
C CYS A 178 26.45 -43.35 12.94
N ASN A 179 26.56 -42.94 14.20
CA ASN A 179 25.63 -43.29 15.26
C ASN A 179 24.89 -42.03 15.74
N LEU A 180 23.75 -42.18 16.39
CA LEU A 180 23.03 -41.07 16.99
C LEU A 180 23.36 -41.03 18.49
N ALA A 181 23.81 -39.88 18.99
CA ALA A 181 24.02 -39.67 20.41
C ALA A 181 22.76 -39.07 21.02
N ASP A 182 21.96 -39.91 21.67
CA ASP A 182 21.00 -39.43 22.66
C ASP A 182 21.27 -40.14 24.00
N THR A 183 21.84 -39.39 24.95
CA THR A 183 22.03 -39.85 26.33
C THR A 183 20.71 -39.92 27.11
N ALA A 184 19.60 -39.37 26.59
CA ALA A 184 18.27 -39.44 27.19
C ALA A 184 17.52 -40.75 26.87
N VAL A 185 17.98 -41.56 25.90
CA VAL A 185 17.26 -42.78 25.46
C VAL A 185 18.10 -44.07 25.56
N GLY A 186 19.20 -44.06 26.30
CA GLY A 186 19.84 -45.31 26.77
C GLY A 186 20.38 -46.26 25.70
N GLY A 187 20.85 -45.75 24.55
CA GLY A 187 21.55 -46.56 23.55
C GLY A 187 20.69 -47.53 22.75
N ALA A 188 19.37 -47.32 22.68
CA ALA A 188 18.49 -48.12 21.83
C ALA A 188 18.79 -47.91 20.34
N ALA A 189 18.71 -48.99 19.55
CA ALA A 189 18.84 -48.93 18.10
C ALA A 189 17.74 -48.05 17.50
N VAL A 190 18.12 -46.96 16.83
CA VAL A 190 17.17 -46.05 16.17
C VAL A 190 16.83 -46.60 14.79
N SER A 191 15.56 -46.96 14.57
CA SER A 191 15.03 -47.28 13.25
C SER A 191 14.79 -46.00 12.45
N LEU A 192 15.19 -45.97 11.16
CA LEU A 192 14.96 -44.83 10.29
C LEU A 192 13.45 -44.57 10.10
N THR A 193 12.98 -43.40 10.52
CA THR A 193 11.60 -42.94 10.29
C THR A 193 11.58 -41.72 9.38
N ARG A 194 10.63 -41.66 8.45
CA ARG A 194 10.42 -40.48 7.58
C ARG A 194 10.31 -39.21 8.43
N GLY A 195 10.96 -38.14 8.00
CA GLY A 195 10.99 -36.85 8.70
C GLY A 195 12.15 -36.70 9.70
N MET A 196 12.92 -37.76 9.95
CA MET A 196 14.13 -37.67 10.78
C MET A 196 15.15 -36.70 10.18
N VAL A 197 15.65 -35.76 11.00
CA VAL A 197 16.63 -34.76 10.56
C VAL A 197 17.93 -34.92 11.35
N LEU A 198 19.04 -35.01 10.62
CA LEU A 198 20.40 -34.94 11.14
C LEU A 198 20.96 -33.57 10.79
N ARG A 199 21.44 -32.82 11.79
CA ARG A 199 21.90 -31.44 11.56
C ARG A 199 23.39 -31.28 11.85
N ASP A 200 24.01 -30.45 11.02
CA ASP A 200 25.29 -29.80 11.27
C ASP A 200 26.45 -30.72 11.69
N PHE A 201 26.59 -31.85 10.99
CA PHE A 201 27.64 -32.82 11.26
C PHE A 201 28.72 -32.81 10.17
N PRO A 202 30.00 -33.06 10.52
CA PRO A 202 31.09 -33.03 9.55
C PRO A 202 31.08 -34.25 8.64
N TRP A 203 31.26 -34.04 7.35
CA TRP A 203 31.36 -35.11 6.37
C TRP A 203 32.77 -35.75 6.37
N PRO A 204 32.91 -37.09 6.30
CA PRO A 204 34.19 -37.76 6.58
C PRO A 204 35.23 -37.66 5.46
N GLY A 205 34.84 -37.29 4.24
CA GLY A 205 35.79 -37.16 3.12
C GLY A 205 35.14 -36.60 1.85
N THR A 206 35.93 -36.11 0.90
CA THR A 206 35.38 -35.62 -0.37
C THR A 206 34.78 -36.75 -1.21
N ASN A 207 33.55 -36.59 -1.69
CA ASN A 207 32.91 -37.60 -2.53
C ASN A 207 33.46 -37.58 -3.97
N THR A 208 33.66 -38.76 -4.55
CA THR A 208 34.11 -38.96 -5.94
C THR A 208 33.07 -39.69 -6.80
N GLY A 209 31.97 -40.11 -6.19
CA GLY A 209 30.85 -40.81 -6.85
C GLY A 209 29.58 -40.74 -6.01
N ALA A 210 28.67 -41.70 -6.24
CA ALA A 210 27.39 -41.77 -5.53
C ALA A 210 27.58 -41.87 -4.00
N VAL A 211 26.77 -41.13 -3.26
CA VAL A 211 26.91 -40.96 -1.82
C VAL A 211 25.86 -41.76 -1.07
N THR A 212 26.27 -42.46 -0.01
CA THR A 212 25.38 -43.17 0.91
C THR A 212 25.71 -42.85 2.36
N LEU A 213 24.69 -42.91 3.23
CA LEU A 213 24.80 -42.78 4.68
C LEU A 213 24.11 -43.97 5.35
N ASN A 214 24.84 -44.65 6.23
CA ASN A 214 24.30 -45.67 7.14
C ASN A 214 24.26 -45.12 8.57
N VAL A 215 23.10 -45.15 9.21
CA VAL A 215 22.89 -44.64 10.57
C VAL A 215 22.61 -45.81 11.49
N GLY A 216 23.44 -46.01 12.52
CA GLY A 216 23.20 -47.03 13.55
C GLY A 216 23.13 -48.48 13.03
N GLY A 217 23.69 -48.76 11.84
CA GLY A 217 23.68 -50.10 11.25
C GLY A 217 22.37 -50.50 10.56
N THR A 218 21.45 -49.56 10.30
CA THR A 218 20.15 -49.84 9.65
C THR A 218 20.25 -50.13 8.15
N GLY A 219 21.44 -49.97 7.55
CA GLY A 219 21.69 -50.16 6.13
C GLY A 219 22.07 -48.86 5.43
N ALA A 220 22.83 -48.96 4.34
CA ALA A 220 23.27 -47.80 3.57
C ALA A 220 22.12 -47.24 2.73
N VAL A 221 21.81 -45.96 2.93
CA VAL A 221 20.75 -45.23 2.22
C VAL A 221 21.38 -44.14 1.36
N ALA A 222 20.91 -43.98 0.13
CA ALA A 222 21.43 -42.95 -0.78
C ALA A 222 21.22 -41.52 -0.25
N VAL A 223 22.22 -40.67 -0.46
CA VAL A 223 22.14 -39.23 -0.20
C VAL A 223 22.00 -38.50 -1.53
N GLN A 224 20.97 -37.67 -1.62
CA GLN A 224 20.59 -36.90 -2.80
C GLN A 224 20.48 -35.41 -2.46
N ASP A 225 20.46 -34.55 -3.47
CA ASP A 225 20.20 -33.12 -3.28
C ASP A 225 18.74 -32.84 -2.86
N GLY A 226 18.40 -31.56 -2.64
CA GLY A 226 17.05 -31.15 -2.28
C GLY A 226 15.97 -31.51 -3.31
N GLN A 227 16.36 -31.70 -4.58
CA GLN A 227 15.48 -32.04 -5.69
C GLN A 227 15.36 -33.57 -5.93
N GLY A 228 16.14 -34.39 -5.22
CA GLY A 228 16.14 -35.84 -5.34
C GLY A 228 17.10 -36.39 -6.39
N THR A 229 18.07 -35.61 -6.85
CA THR A 229 19.12 -36.06 -7.78
C THR A 229 20.33 -36.60 -7.02
N ALA A 230 21.03 -37.59 -7.58
CA ALA A 230 22.28 -38.07 -7.01
C ALA A 230 23.34 -36.95 -6.97
N LEU A 231 24.10 -36.87 -5.87
CA LEU A 231 25.12 -35.85 -5.70
C LEU A 231 26.28 -36.05 -6.71
N PRO A 232 26.72 -34.99 -7.43
CA PRO A 232 27.89 -35.07 -8.31
C PRO A 232 29.19 -35.22 -7.50
N ALA A 233 30.26 -35.67 -8.16
CA ALA A 233 31.58 -35.74 -7.52
C ALA A 233 32.03 -34.35 -7.03
N GLY A 234 32.55 -34.28 -5.80
CA GLY A 234 32.98 -33.05 -5.14
C GLY A 234 31.85 -32.23 -4.51
N ALA A 235 30.60 -32.69 -4.56
CA ALA A 235 29.46 -32.02 -3.91
C ALA A 235 29.57 -31.95 -2.39
N LEU A 236 30.23 -32.93 -1.76
CA LEU A 236 30.57 -32.94 -0.35
C LEU A 236 32.08 -33.05 -0.21
N ALA A 237 32.72 -32.12 0.49
CA ALA A 237 34.14 -32.15 0.81
C ALA A 237 34.40 -32.65 2.24
N THR A 238 35.63 -33.08 2.51
CA THR A 238 36.08 -33.41 3.87
C THR A 238 35.79 -32.26 4.83
N SER A 239 35.17 -32.58 5.98
CA SER A 239 34.79 -31.65 7.04
C SER A 239 33.65 -30.67 6.70
N ASP A 240 33.01 -30.80 5.53
CA ASP A 240 31.81 -30.02 5.24
C ASP A 240 30.72 -30.35 6.26
N ARG A 241 30.07 -29.31 6.79
CA ARG A 241 28.97 -29.45 7.73
C ARG A 241 27.67 -29.62 6.95
N VAL A 242 27.07 -30.79 7.03
CA VAL A 242 25.86 -31.11 6.27
C VAL A 242 24.66 -31.31 7.20
N SER A 243 23.47 -31.01 6.68
CA SER A 243 22.21 -31.36 7.32
C SER A 243 21.38 -32.19 6.35
N LEU A 244 20.80 -33.29 6.82
CA LEU A 244 20.06 -34.24 6.01
C LEU A 244 18.68 -34.51 6.61
N VAL A 245 17.68 -34.72 5.76
CA VAL A 245 16.37 -35.25 6.16
C VAL A 245 16.12 -36.60 5.50
N TYR A 246 15.63 -37.57 6.26
CA TYR A 246 15.22 -38.87 5.73
C TYR A 246 13.78 -38.80 5.21
N THR A 247 13.57 -39.15 3.94
CA THR A 247 12.25 -39.06 3.28
C THR A 247 11.40 -40.32 3.44
N GLY A 248 11.93 -41.36 4.09
CA GLY A 248 11.35 -42.71 4.12
C GLY A 248 11.97 -43.68 3.11
N ALA A 249 12.78 -43.18 2.17
CA ALA A 249 13.49 -44.00 1.18
C ALA A 249 14.94 -43.54 0.94
N VAL A 250 15.19 -42.23 0.99
CA VAL A 250 16.51 -41.61 0.74
C VAL A 250 16.79 -40.51 1.76
N TRP A 251 18.06 -40.10 1.88
CA TRP A 251 18.46 -38.88 2.55
C TRP A 251 18.47 -37.72 1.55
N ARG A 252 17.87 -36.58 1.91
CA ARG A 252 17.98 -35.33 1.15
C ARG A 252 18.83 -34.32 1.88
N LEU A 253 19.75 -33.69 1.15
CA LEU A 253 20.56 -32.59 1.62
C LEU A 253 19.68 -31.35 1.84
N LEU A 254 19.71 -30.82 3.06
CA LEU A 254 19.04 -29.59 3.44
C LEU A 254 20.01 -28.42 3.21
N GLY A 255 19.83 -27.72 2.10
CA GLY A 255 20.69 -26.62 1.64
C GLY A 255 21.74 -27.08 0.64
N GLN A 256 21.90 -26.37 -0.48
CA GLN A 256 22.95 -26.69 -1.45
C GLN A 256 24.32 -26.27 -0.88
N GLY A 257 25.24 -27.24 -0.83
CA GLY A 257 26.66 -26.95 -0.61
C GLY A 257 27.21 -26.15 -1.78
N TYR A 258 27.31 -24.84 -1.63
CA TYR A 258 28.13 -23.98 -2.47
C TYR A 258 28.98 -23.07 -1.57
N ARG A 259 30.30 -23.29 -1.60
CA ARG A 259 31.29 -22.32 -1.15
C ARG A 259 31.14 -21.04 -1.96
N ARG A 260 30.62 -19.98 -1.34
CA ARG A 260 31.12 -18.59 -1.44
C ARG A 260 30.36 -17.70 -0.45
N ILE A 261 31.12 -17.08 0.45
CA ILE A 261 30.76 -15.86 1.20
C ILE A 261 29.54 -16.00 2.12
N TRP A 262 29.59 -16.96 3.04
CA TRP A 262 28.86 -16.81 4.30
C TRP A 262 29.78 -16.08 5.26
N ASP A 263 29.75 -14.75 5.21
CA ASP A 263 30.54 -13.90 6.11
C ASP A 263 30.13 -14.20 7.56
N ARG A 264 31.16 -14.43 8.37
CA ARG A 264 31.13 -14.89 9.77
C ARG A 264 30.60 -13.83 10.73
N ARG A 265 30.03 -12.73 10.23
CA ARG A 265 29.70 -11.51 10.97
C ARG A 265 28.25 -11.40 11.46
N LEU A 266 27.35 -12.30 11.06
CA LEU A 266 25.91 -12.19 11.38
C LEU A 266 25.26 -13.43 12.00
N ARG A 267 26.02 -14.36 12.61
CA ARG A 267 25.42 -15.33 13.54
C ARG A 267 25.70 -14.93 14.99
N PRO A 268 24.70 -15.00 15.89
CA PRO A 268 24.96 -15.05 17.32
C PRO A 268 25.87 -16.26 17.61
N GLN A 269 27.03 -16.04 18.22
CA GLN A 269 27.87 -17.15 18.67
C GLN A 269 27.21 -17.77 19.92
N ARG A 270 26.88 -19.06 19.84
CA ARG A 270 26.42 -19.84 21.00
C ARG A 270 27.57 -19.99 22.00
N LEU A 271 27.36 -19.54 23.22
CA LEU A 271 28.26 -19.76 24.34
C LEU A 271 28.09 -21.20 24.84
N GLN A 272 29.19 -21.95 24.99
CA GLN A 272 29.18 -23.39 25.28
C GLN A 272 29.39 -23.72 26.75
N SER A 273 29.99 -22.79 27.51
CA SER A 273 30.06 -22.90 28.96
C SER A 273 29.90 -21.50 29.55
N ILE A 274 28.98 -21.33 30.49
CA ILE A 274 28.86 -20.15 31.35
C ILE A 274 29.22 -20.60 32.76
N SER A 275 30.16 -19.93 33.40
CA SER A 275 30.49 -20.11 34.82
C SER A 275 29.23 -19.88 35.65
N THR A 276 28.81 -20.89 36.41
CA THR A 276 27.49 -20.97 37.05
C THR A 276 27.46 -20.51 38.51
N ALA A 277 28.52 -19.86 39.00
CA ALA A 277 28.70 -19.59 40.43
C ALA A 277 28.35 -18.16 40.88
N ASN A 278 28.35 -17.16 39.99
CA ASN A 278 28.03 -15.78 40.32
C ASN A 278 27.37 -15.05 39.12
N PRO A 279 26.05 -14.74 39.16
CA PRO A 279 25.36 -14.03 38.08
C PRO A 279 25.79 -12.57 37.88
N ASP A 280 26.56 -11.98 38.81
CA ASP A 280 27.12 -10.63 38.66
C ASP A 280 28.47 -10.61 37.92
N ALA A 281 29.11 -11.78 37.73
CA ALA A 281 30.40 -11.91 37.05
C ALA A 281 30.43 -13.16 36.15
N ILE A 282 29.90 -12.99 34.94
CA ILE A 282 29.73 -14.04 33.94
C ILE A 282 31.07 -14.28 33.24
N THR A 283 31.53 -15.53 33.24
CA THR A 283 32.65 -15.96 32.38
C THR A 283 32.16 -17.04 31.44
N ALA A 284 32.46 -16.95 30.15
CA ALA A 284 31.99 -17.91 29.17
C ALA A 284 33.02 -18.25 28.09
N THR A 285 32.77 -19.32 27.31
CA THR A 285 33.56 -19.67 26.11
C THR A 285 32.64 -19.89 24.91
N THR A 286 33.12 -19.63 23.69
CA THR A 286 32.36 -19.92 22.45
C THR A 286 32.49 -21.39 22.06
N ALA A 287 31.46 -21.96 21.45
CA ALA A 287 31.42 -23.39 21.10
C ALA A 287 32.45 -23.84 20.05
N ASP A 288 33.03 -22.89 19.33
CA ASP A 288 34.06 -23.12 18.33
C ASP A 288 35.48 -22.80 18.84
N GLY A 289 35.62 -22.21 20.03
CA GLY A 289 36.90 -21.81 20.63
C GLY A 289 37.69 -20.79 19.80
N THR A 290 37.06 -20.08 18.85
CA THR A 290 37.77 -19.30 17.82
C THR A 290 37.75 -17.78 17.99
N ILE A 291 37.06 -17.24 19.00
CA ILE A 291 36.99 -15.78 19.19
C ILE A 291 38.32 -15.24 19.74
N SER A 292 38.90 -14.27 19.03
CA SER A 292 40.15 -13.60 19.41
C SER A 292 39.99 -12.12 19.80
N GLN A 293 38.80 -11.54 19.57
CA GLN A 293 38.40 -10.18 19.97
C GLN A 293 36.88 -10.03 19.89
N TYR A 294 36.31 -9.06 20.62
CA TYR A 294 34.92 -8.65 20.43
C TYR A 294 34.79 -7.75 19.21
N THR A 295 33.76 -7.98 18.38
CA THR A 295 33.47 -7.15 17.20
C THR A 295 32.12 -6.49 17.37
N ARG A 296 32.04 -5.17 17.16
CA ARG A 296 30.79 -4.42 17.28
C ARG A 296 29.68 -5.08 16.45
N GLY A 297 28.50 -5.21 17.03
CA GLY A 297 27.35 -5.88 16.42
C GLY A 297 27.28 -7.38 16.69
N GLN A 298 28.30 -7.98 17.31
CA GLN A 298 28.36 -9.42 17.56
C GLN A 298 27.39 -9.85 18.67
N PHE A 299 26.50 -10.78 18.33
CA PHE A 299 25.53 -11.34 19.27
C PHE A 299 26.07 -12.60 19.97
N PHE A 300 25.62 -12.81 21.19
CA PHE A 300 25.93 -13.97 22.02
C PHE A 300 24.67 -14.52 22.66
N PHE A 301 24.55 -15.84 22.66
CA PHE A 301 23.42 -16.55 23.27
C PHE A 301 23.94 -17.51 24.34
N GLY A 302 23.33 -17.48 25.52
CA GLY A 302 23.72 -18.37 26.61
C GLY A 302 22.66 -18.51 27.70
N ARG A 303 22.79 -19.55 28.52
CA ARG A 303 21.89 -19.83 29.65
C ARG A 303 22.57 -19.50 30.96
N ILE A 304 21.96 -18.64 31.78
CA ILE A 304 22.45 -18.33 33.13
C ILE A 304 22.23 -19.55 34.02
N GLY A 305 23.23 -19.88 34.84
CA GLY A 305 23.25 -21.07 35.70
C GLY A 305 22.28 -20.97 36.89
N SER A 306 22.81 -21.04 38.11
CA SER A 306 22.05 -20.96 39.36
C SER A 306 22.22 -19.60 40.05
N GLY A 307 21.15 -19.08 40.65
CA GLY A 307 21.12 -17.76 41.30
C GLY A 307 20.56 -16.64 40.40
N GLY A 308 20.19 -15.52 41.00
CA GLY A 308 19.83 -14.27 40.30
C GLY A 308 20.90 -13.20 40.54
N ASN A 309 21.08 -12.27 39.61
CA ASN A 309 21.97 -11.12 39.81
C ASN A 309 21.46 -10.24 40.97
N SER A 310 22.38 -9.57 41.66
CA SER A 310 22.11 -8.81 42.89
C SER A 310 21.55 -7.41 42.67
N GLY A 311 21.50 -6.95 41.40
CA GLY A 311 21.06 -5.60 41.02
C GLY A 311 22.18 -4.55 41.04
N GLY A 312 23.44 -4.97 41.13
CA GLY A 312 24.63 -4.14 40.90
C GLY A 312 25.32 -4.47 39.57
N PRO A 313 26.52 -3.91 39.33
CA PRO A 313 27.24 -4.06 38.06
C PRO A 313 27.44 -5.52 37.67
N VAL A 314 26.96 -5.88 36.47
CA VAL A 314 27.16 -7.20 35.88
C VAL A 314 28.26 -7.12 34.84
N THR A 315 29.17 -8.09 34.85
CA THR A 315 30.23 -8.17 33.84
C THR A 315 30.21 -9.50 33.09
N VAL A 316 30.60 -9.47 31.82
CA VAL A 316 30.73 -10.64 30.94
C VAL A 316 32.16 -10.70 30.40
N ASN A 317 32.81 -11.85 30.58
CA ASN A 317 34.11 -12.17 30.00
C ASN A 317 34.02 -13.43 29.16
N ILE A 318 34.11 -13.31 27.84
CA ILE A 318 34.04 -14.44 26.92
C ILE A 318 35.45 -14.77 26.41
N ALA A 319 35.81 -16.04 26.50
CA ALA A 319 37.09 -16.61 26.08
C ALA A 319 38.34 -15.93 26.70
N GLY A 320 38.18 -15.25 27.83
CA GLY A 320 39.28 -14.57 28.52
C GLY A 320 39.74 -13.27 27.84
N LEU A 321 38.93 -12.70 26.94
CA LEU A 321 39.25 -11.48 26.19
C LEU A 321 39.16 -10.19 27.02
N GLY A 322 38.62 -10.28 28.24
CA GLY A 322 38.42 -9.16 29.15
C GLY A 322 36.98 -9.08 29.61
N ALA A 323 36.79 -8.73 30.88
CA ALA A 323 35.45 -8.52 31.45
C ALA A 323 34.96 -7.13 31.06
N LEU A 324 33.79 -7.07 30.43
CA LEU A 324 33.11 -5.84 30.08
C LEU A 324 31.73 -5.79 30.76
N PRO A 325 31.21 -4.60 31.06
CA PRO A 325 29.84 -4.43 31.54
C PRO A 325 28.81 -5.12 30.64
N LEU A 326 27.81 -5.73 31.27
CA LEU A 326 26.56 -6.16 30.63
C LEU A 326 25.47 -5.24 31.14
N LEU A 327 25.01 -4.38 30.26
CA LEU A 327 24.03 -3.33 30.54
C LEU A 327 22.69 -3.68 29.91
N GLU A 328 21.63 -3.08 30.42
CA GLU A 328 20.35 -3.01 29.73
C GLU A 328 20.47 -2.10 28.47
N PRO A 329 19.52 -2.18 27.52
CA PRO A 329 19.53 -1.32 26.33
C PRO A 329 19.52 0.19 26.60
N ASP A 330 19.15 0.61 27.81
CA ASP A 330 19.18 2.02 28.26
C ASP A 330 20.53 2.43 28.90
N GLY A 331 21.51 1.51 28.97
CA GLY A 331 22.82 1.73 29.55
C GLY A 331 22.90 1.57 31.07
N SER A 332 21.82 1.17 31.73
CA SER A 332 21.81 0.89 33.17
C SER A 332 22.28 -0.53 33.51
N ASP A 333 22.68 -0.76 34.76
CA ASP A 333 22.97 -2.11 35.27
C ASP A 333 21.69 -2.97 35.35
N PRO A 334 21.74 -4.27 35.02
CA PRO A 334 20.61 -5.18 35.14
C PRO A 334 20.02 -5.19 36.56
N ALA A 335 18.70 -4.99 36.67
CA ALA A 335 17.99 -5.01 37.97
C ALA A 335 18.11 -6.37 38.68
N ALA A 336 17.96 -6.41 40.00
CA ALA A 336 18.08 -7.64 40.77
C ALA A 336 17.12 -8.74 40.26
N GLY A 337 17.65 -9.94 40.00
CA GLY A 337 16.88 -11.06 39.45
C GLY A 337 16.58 -10.99 37.95
N ARG A 338 17.02 -9.94 37.24
CA ARG A 338 16.96 -9.84 35.77
C ARG A 338 17.58 -11.04 35.08
N LEU A 339 18.73 -11.50 35.59
CA LEU A 339 19.42 -12.70 35.15
C LEU A 339 19.02 -13.87 36.04
N ALA A 340 17.77 -14.33 35.88
CA ALA A 340 17.25 -15.44 36.66
C ALA A 340 17.88 -16.79 36.29
N ALA A 341 17.91 -17.69 37.28
CA ALA A 341 18.45 -19.02 37.14
C ALA A 341 17.78 -19.80 36.00
N ALA A 342 18.60 -20.51 35.21
CA ALA A 342 18.18 -21.39 34.13
C ALA A 342 17.42 -20.71 32.97
N THR A 343 17.45 -19.37 32.90
CA THR A 343 16.90 -18.58 31.80
C THR A 343 17.95 -18.39 30.70
N GLU A 344 17.51 -18.51 29.44
CA GLU A 344 18.33 -18.23 28.27
C GLU A 344 18.30 -16.75 27.98
N PHE A 345 19.44 -16.13 27.69
CA PHE A 345 19.54 -14.71 27.36
C PHE A 345 20.29 -14.48 26.06
N LEU A 346 19.87 -13.42 25.36
CA LEU A 346 20.54 -12.88 24.18
C LEU A 346 21.16 -11.54 24.55
N PHE A 347 22.43 -11.33 24.20
CA PHE A 347 23.09 -10.04 24.38
C PHE A 347 24.06 -9.74 23.22
N GLN A 348 24.37 -8.47 22.98
CA GLN A 348 25.17 -8.00 21.84
C GLN A 348 26.32 -7.14 22.32
N TYR A 349 27.49 -7.24 21.69
CA TYR A 349 28.56 -6.27 21.89
C TYR A 349 28.33 -5.03 21.02
N ASP A 350 28.22 -3.85 21.63
CA ASP A 350 27.90 -2.60 20.92
C ASP A 350 29.14 -1.83 20.42
N GLY A 351 30.34 -2.35 20.71
CA GLY A 351 31.62 -1.70 20.43
C GLY A 351 32.38 -1.26 21.68
N THR A 352 31.70 -1.12 22.82
CA THR A 352 32.28 -0.71 24.11
C THR A 352 31.88 -1.69 25.22
N ASP A 353 30.59 -2.00 25.32
CA ASP A 353 29.98 -2.82 26.37
C ASP A 353 29.08 -3.92 25.77
N PHE A 354 28.56 -4.81 26.60
CA PHE A 354 27.53 -5.78 26.20
C PHE A 354 26.14 -5.26 26.56
N ILE A 355 25.18 -5.47 25.67
CA ILE A 355 23.79 -5.02 25.82
C ILE A 355 22.86 -6.23 25.85
N LEU A 356 22.03 -6.35 26.89
CA LEU A 356 21.08 -7.44 27.12
C LEU A 356 19.76 -7.22 26.34
N TRP A 357 19.36 -8.18 25.50
CA TRP A 357 18.20 -8.04 24.60
C TRP A 357 16.96 -8.87 24.98
N ALA A 358 17.11 -10.03 25.61
CA ALA A 358 15.97 -10.88 26.05
C ALA A 358 16.40 -11.92 27.10
N PRO A 359 15.50 -12.48 27.93
CA PRO A 359 14.09 -12.09 28.19
C PRO A 359 13.80 -11.66 29.66
N SER A 360 12.69 -10.93 29.86
CA SER A 360 11.91 -10.93 31.13
C SER A 360 10.42 -10.98 30.77
N ALA A 361 9.50 -11.53 31.56
CA ALA A 361 9.53 -11.90 32.97
C ALA A 361 8.64 -13.11 33.29
N GLY A 362 9.06 -13.95 34.24
CA GLY A 362 8.15 -14.59 35.19
C GLY A 362 8.05 -13.69 36.43
N GLY A 363 6.84 -13.27 36.80
CA GLY A 363 6.60 -12.03 37.53
C GLY A 363 6.80 -12.03 39.06
N SER A 364 6.75 -10.81 39.63
CA SER A 364 5.86 -10.41 40.73
C SER A 364 6.14 -8.94 41.07
N SER A 365 5.09 -8.12 41.09
CA SER A 365 5.13 -6.70 41.40
C SER A 365 5.27 -6.45 42.90
N SER A 366 6.27 -5.65 43.29
CA SER A 366 6.22 -4.85 44.52
C SER A 366 7.32 -3.80 44.51
N GLY A 367 6.97 -2.51 44.49
CA GLY A 367 7.92 -1.42 44.76
C GLY A 367 7.63 -0.15 43.97
N SER A 368 7.18 0.88 44.67
CA SER A 368 6.85 2.22 44.19
C SER A 368 8.04 2.99 43.59
N GLY A 369 7.81 3.65 42.46
CA GLY A 369 8.68 4.71 41.93
C GLY A 369 8.77 4.68 40.41
N ALA A 370 8.01 5.58 39.75
CA ALA A 370 8.15 5.99 38.35
C ALA A 370 8.81 4.98 37.39
N THR A 371 8.12 3.89 37.07
CA THR A 371 8.54 3.00 35.98
C THR A 371 8.22 3.66 34.64
N ARG A 372 9.23 4.34 34.08
CA ARG A 372 9.29 4.67 32.64
C ARG A 372 9.23 3.35 31.86
N PRO A 373 8.53 3.28 30.71
CA PRO A 373 8.48 2.07 29.92
C PRO A 373 9.89 1.71 29.44
N THR A 374 10.20 0.42 29.42
CA THR A 374 11.46 -0.07 28.86
C THR A 374 11.39 -0.05 27.34
N VAL A 375 12.52 0.11 26.66
CA VAL A 375 12.64 0.01 25.19
C VAL A 375 11.99 -1.29 24.66
N THR A 376 11.89 -2.34 25.49
CA THR A 376 11.19 -3.60 25.20
C THR A 376 9.67 -3.46 25.02
N GLU A 377 9.00 -2.57 25.75
CA GLU A 377 7.55 -2.29 25.56
C GLU A 377 7.30 -1.48 24.27
N MET A 378 8.24 -0.59 23.91
CA MET A 378 8.20 0.15 22.65
C MET A 378 8.57 -0.71 21.42
N ILE A 379 9.38 -1.76 21.59
CA ILE A 379 9.67 -2.76 20.54
C ILE A 379 8.54 -3.78 20.42
N ALA A 380 7.77 -4.05 21.47
CA ALA A 380 6.56 -4.88 21.37
C ALA A 380 5.47 -4.21 20.51
N GLU A 381 5.36 -2.87 20.51
CA GLU A 381 4.59 -2.11 19.50
C GLU A 381 5.26 -2.16 18.10
N GLY A 382 6.55 -2.45 18.03
CA GLY A 382 7.26 -2.70 16.77
C GLY A 382 6.83 -4.00 16.05
N GLU A 383 6.26 -4.99 16.76
CA GLU A 383 5.66 -6.17 16.13
C GLU A 383 4.33 -5.87 15.42
N THR A 384 3.71 -4.72 15.71
CA THR A 384 2.52 -4.21 14.98
C THR A 384 2.85 -3.45 13.69
N LEU A 385 4.12 -3.13 13.43
CA LEU A 385 4.57 -2.50 12.18
C LEU A 385 4.68 -3.54 11.07
N GLY A 386 3.54 -3.94 10.49
CA GLY A 386 3.42 -5.02 9.49
C GLY A 386 4.20 -4.87 8.17
N HIS A 387 5.07 -3.86 8.07
CA HIS A 387 5.95 -3.59 6.93
C HIS A 387 7.44 -3.91 7.21
N PHE A 388 7.80 -4.08 8.48
CA PHE A 388 9.15 -4.46 8.92
C PHE A 388 9.25 -5.99 9.07
N ALA A 389 10.37 -6.55 8.61
CA ALA A 389 10.77 -7.90 8.95
C ALA A 389 12.06 -7.85 9.75
N THR A 390 12.10 -8.59 10.87
CA THR A 390 13.38 -8.86 11.52
C THR A 390 14.30 -9.58 10.51
N PRO A 391 15.63 -9.35 10.56
CA PRO A 391 16.56 -10.04 9.68
C PRO A 391 16.38 -11.57 9.68
N TYR A 392 15.90 -12.13 10.78
CA TYR A 392 15.54 -13.54 10.92
C TYR A 392 14.33 -13.98 10.07
N ALA A 393 13.32 -13.13 9.90
CA ALA A 393 12.15 -13.41 9.07
C ALA A 393 12.47 -13.38 7.56
N LEU A 394 13.54 -12.70 7.16
CA LEU A 394 14.07 -12.65 5.79
C LEU A 394 15.14 -13.72 5.51
N ALA A 395 15.78 -14.27 6.55
CA ALA A 395 16.92 -15.21 6.46
C ALA A 395 16.63 -16.62 5.87
N GLY A 396 15.54 -16.78 5.12
CA GLY A 396 15.19 -18.01 4.40
C GLY A 396 14.34 -17.78 3.16
N ARG A 397 14.30 -16.55 2.64
CA ARG A 397 13.51 -16.13 1.47
C ARG A 397 14.46 -15.56 0.40
N ASP A 398 14.03 -15.59 -0.86
CA ASP A 398 14.72 -14.88 -1.94
C ASP A 398 14.62 -13.37 -1.66
N ALA A 399 15.64 -12.85 -0.97
CA ALA A 399 15.72 -11.45 -0.60
C ALA A 399 16.39 -10.65 -1.72
N PHE A 400 15.84 -9.48 -2.00
CA PHE A 400 16.33 -8.53 -2.97
C PHE A 400 17.22 -7.49 -2.28
N GLU A 401 18.27 -7.08 -2.99
CA GLU A 401 19.22 -6.06 -2.56
C GLU A 401 19.29 -4.94 -3.62
N PRO A 402 19.59 -3.70 -3.23
CA PRO A 402 19.78 -2.61 -4.17
C PRO A 402 20.83 -2.94 -5.24
N PRO A 403 20.61 -2.56 -6.50
CA PRO A 403 21.57 -2.80 -7.55
C PRO A 403 22.88 -2.06 -7.28
N ALA A 404 24.00 -2.69 -7.63
CA ALA A 404 25.35 -2.15 -7.35
C ALA A 404 25.59 -0.73 -7.92
N GLY A 405 24.88 -0.35 -8.98
CA GLY A 405 24.96 0.98 -9.58
C GLY A 405 24.15 2.09 -8.88
N LEU A 406 23.23 1.74 -7.95
CA LEU A 406 22.42 2.73 -7.22
C LEU A 406 23.27 3.62 -6.31
N GLY A 407 24.37 3.07 -5.76
CA GLY A 407 25.24 3.79 -4.83
C GLY A 407 24.50 4.26 -3.57
N TRP A 408 23.62 3.42 -3.03
CA TRP A 408 22.86 3.68 -1.81
C TRP A 408 23.76 3.65 -0.58
N THR A 409 23.71 4.71 0.22
CA THR A 409 24.53 4.86 1.44
C THR A 409 23.76 5.47 2.61
N ALA A 410 22.45 5.73 2.46
CA ALA A 410 21.66 6.44 3.46
C ALA A 410 21.40 5.61 4.72
N THR A 411 21.44 4.28 4.58
CA THR A 411 21.23 3.31 5.65
C THR A 411 22.18 2.12 5.46
N ASP A 412 22.24 1.22 6.44
CA ASP A 412 22.74 -0.14 6.21
C ASP A 412 21.98 -0.79 5.02
N THR A 413 22.58 -1.84 4.44
CA THR A 413 22.02 -2.51 3.26
C THR A 413 20.54 -2.85 3.47
N VAL A 414 19.71 -2.31 2.59
CA VAL A 414 18.27 -2.57 2.54
C VAL A 414 18.07 -3.95 1.92
N TYR A 415 17.35 -4.82 2.60
CA TYR A 415 16.89 -6.09 2.07
C TYR A 415 15.38 -6.09 2.02
N ALA A 416 14.80 -6.63 0.96
CA ALA A 416 13.36 -6.74 0.81
C ALA A 416 12.96 -8.15 0.38
N ALA A 417 11.80 -8.61 0.81
CA ALA A 417 11.23 -9.85 0.30
C ALA A 417 9.71 -9.77 0.25
N LEU A 418 9.12 -10.45 -0.73
CA LEU A 418 7.69 -10.64 -0.81
C LEU A 418 7.26 -11.75 0.16
N VAL A 419 6.35 -11.43 1.08
CA VAL A 419 5.79 -12.36 2.05
C VAL A 419 4.27 -12.43 1.87
N GLY A 420 3.81 -13.51 1.24
CA GLY A 420 2.43 -13.58 0.79
C GLY A 420 2.19 -12.54 -0.30
N SER A 421 1.34 -11.54 -0.01
CA SER A 421 1.04 -10.42 -0.91
C SER A 421 1.66 -9.09 -0.49
N THR A 422 2.50 -9.09 0.56
CA THR A 422 3.03 -7.88 1.18
C THR A 422 4.54 -7.87 1.08
N TRP A 423 5.11 -6.75 0.68
CA TRP A 423 6.56 -6.56 0.72
C TRP A 423 7.01 -6.21 2.14
N LEU A 424 8.01 -6.93 2.63
CA LEU A 424 8.66 -6.63 3.89
C LEU A 424 10.08 -6.12 3.64
N CYS A 425 10.53 -5.20 4.49
CA CYS A 425 11.85 -4.60 4.43
C CYS A 425 12.64 -4.90 5.73
N SER A 426 13.96 -5.04 5.62
CA SER A 426 14.87 -5.27 6.75
C SER A 426 15.12 -4.04 7.62
N VAL A 427 14.60 -2.89 7.22
CA VAL A 427 14.85 -1.61 7.89
C VAL A 427 13.76 -1.35 8.92
N ASN A 428 14.16 -1.14 10.18
CA ASN A 428 13.24 -0.68 11.22
C ASN A 428 13.04 0.84 11.08
N PRO A 429 11.80 1.34 10.89
CA PRO A 429 11.56 2.78 10.74
C PRO A 429 12.07 3.62 11.92
N ARG A 430 11.93 3.11 13.16
CA ARG A 430 12.33 3.85 14.36
C ARG A 430 13.85 4.00 14.49
N THR A 431 14.65 3.18 13.79
CA THR A 431 16.12 3.30 13.80
C THR A 431 16.67 4.31 12.81
N LEU A 432 15.81 4.90 11.96
CA LEU A 432 16.20 5.83 10.91
C LEU A 432 16.26 7.29 11.37
N VAL A 433 15.87 7.59 12.60
CA VAL A 433 15.95 8.92 13.22
C VAL A 433 16.92 8.89 14.40
N ALA A 434 17.27 10.07 14.93
CA ALA A 434 18.12 10.21 16.09
C ALA A 434 17.61 9.41 17.30
N MET A 435 18.45 8.51 17.83
CA MET A 435 18.10 7.65 18.97
C MET A 435 17.73 8.45 20.24
N ALA A 436 18.20 9.68 20.36
CA ALA A 436 17.90 10.57 21.48
C ALA A 436 16.39 10.85 21.63
N ILE A 437 15.61 10.78 20.54
CA ILE A 437 14.14 10.89 20.56
C ILE A 437 13.55 9.88 21.56
N TRP A 438 13.99 8.62 21.49
CA TRP A 438 13.43 7.52 22.27
C TRP A 438 13.73 7.60 23.76
N SER A 439 14.78 8.33 24.14
CA SER A 439 15.11 8.64 25.54
C SER A 439 14.54 9.98 26.03
N GLY A 440 13.94 10.76 25.12
CA GLY A 440 13.46 12.11 25.34
C GLY A 440 12.25 12.22 26.28
N ASN A 441 11.89 13.46 26.61
CA ASN A 441 10.66 13.72 27.37
C ASN A 441 9.43 13.38 26.52
N VAL A 442 8.36 12.90 27.17
CA VAL A 442 7.09 12.56 26.51
C VAL A 442 6.06 13.62 26.85
N PHE A 443 5.44 14.19 25.81
CA PHE A 443 4.34 15.14 25.92
C PHE A 443 3.06 14.53 25.36
N TYR A 444 1.96 14.61 26.10
CA TYR A 444 0.68 14.04 25.71
C TYR A 444 -0.23 15.09 25.09
N VAL A 445 -0.94 14.67 24.04
CA VAL A 445 -1.96 15.48 23.36
C VAL A 445 -3.28 14.70 23.35
N ASP A 446 -4.32 15.31 23.92
CA ASP A 446 -5.70 14.85 23.83
C ASP A 446 -6.51 15.92 23.09
N PRO A 447 -6.90 15.68 21.81
CA PRO A 447 -7.58 16.68 20.99
C PRO A 447 -8.98 17.03 21.50
N GLU A 448 -9.59 16.17 22.33
CA GLU A 448 -10.96 16.33 22.83
C GLU A 448 -10.97 16.97 24.22
N GLU A 449 -10.28 16.32 25.17
CA GLU A 449 -10.31 16.66 26.60
C GLU A 449 -9.11 17.48 27.08
N GLY A 450 -8.06 17.60 26.25
CA GLY A 450 -6.84 18.32 26.62
C GLY A 450 -7.03 19.83 26.80
N ASP A 451 -6.07 20.44 27.51
CA ASP A 451 -5.97 21.87 27.77
C ASP A 451 -4.51 22.34 27.59
N ASP A 452 -4.28 23.37 26.78
CA ASP A 452 -2.92 23.87 26.51
C ASP A 452 -2.26 24.57 27.70
N SER A 453 -3.04 24.89 28.73
CA SER A 453 -2.53 25.37 30.03
C SER A 453 -1.89 24.26 30.87
N ASN A 454 -2.18 22.99 30.58
CA ASN A 454 -1.49 21.85 31.19
C ASN A 454 -0.01 21.82 30.74
N ASP A 455 0.86 21.17 31.50
CA ASP A 455 2.27 21.01 31.11
C ASP A 455 2.49 19.99 29.98
N GLY A 456 1.51 19.09 29.76
CA GLY A 456 1.58 18.02 28.79
C GLY A 456 2.30 16.77 29.29
N VAL A 457 2.70 16.68 30.56
CA VAL A 457 3.50 15.57 31.09
C VAL A 457 2.60 14.61 31.86
N GLY A 458 2.67 13.32 31.52
CA GLY A 458 1.94 12.25 32.22
C GLY A 458 2.83 11.48 33.20
N ASP A 459 2.23 10.85 34.21
CA ASP A 459 2.93 10.09 35.24
C ASP A 459 3.49 8.75 34.72
N TYR A 460 2.88 8.21 33.65
CA TYR A 460 3.27 6.96 33.00
C TYR A 460 2.91 6.99 31.50
N TRP A 461 3.37 5.98 30.75
CA TRP A 461 3.09 5.88 29.31
C TRP A 461 1.59 5.74 29.02
N GLY A 462 1.05 6.65 28.21
CA GLY A 462 -0.38 6.70 27.89
C GLY A 462 -1.23 7.41 28.94
N ASP A 463 -0.63 8.13 29.88
CA ASP A 463 -1.35 9.00 30.81
C ASP A 463 -1.67 10.36 30.17
N TYR A 464 -2.94 10.57 29.83
CA TYR A 464 -3.44 11.81 29.23
C TYR A 464 -4.03 12.80 30.26
N SER A 465 -3.89 12.55 31.57
CA SER A 465 -4.54 13.36 32.62
C SER A 465 -4.14 14.85 32.62
N SER A 466 -2.92 15.15 32.16
CA SER A 466 -2.39 16.52 31.99
C SER A 466 -2.06 16.82 30.53
N ALA A 467 -2.77 16.21 29.57
CA ALA A 467 -2.49 16.38 28.16
C ALA A 467 -2.75 17.81 27.67
N LYS A 468 -1.93 18.26 26.71
CA LYS A 468 -2.17 19.44 25.89
C LYS A 468 -3.38 19.19 24.97
N ARG A 469 -4.03 20.26 24.52
CA ARG A 469 -5.12 20.16 23.54
C ARG A 469 -4.58 20.16 22.10
N ASN A 470 -3.64 21.05 21.84
CA ASN A 470 -3.09 21.29 20.51
C ASN A 470 -1.70 20.67 20.35
N LEU A 471 -1.45 20.09 19.17
CA LEU A 471 -0.13 19.52 18.84
C LEU A 471 0.95 20.62 18.84
N HIS A 472 0.66 21.82 18.32
CA HIS A 472 1.63 22.92 18.37
C HIS A 472 2.00 23.34 19.81
N ALA A 473 1.09 23.17 20.78
CA ALA A 473 1.38 23.46 22.18
C ALA A 473 2.32 22.41 22.79
N ALA A 474 2.21 21.15 22.39
CA ALA A 474 3.16 20.10 22.75
C ALA A 474 4.53 20.31 22.07
N ILE A 475 4.58 20.73 20.80
CA ILE A 475 5.84 21.12 20.12
C ILE A 475 6.52 22.26 20.88
N THR A 476 5.74 23.27 21.30
CA THR A 476 6.26 24.40 22.09
C THR A 476 6.86 23.93 23.42
N ALA A 477 6.18 23.03 24.13
CA ALA A 477 6.68 22.46 25.39
C ALA A 477 7.94 21.61 25.18
N GLY A 478 7.97 20.78 24.13
CA GLY A 478 9.13 19.98 23.75
C GLY A 478 10.35 20.84 23.41
N ASN A 479 10.16 21.87 22.59
CA ASN A 479 11.23 22.81 22.25
C ASN A 479 11.81 23.50 23.47
N ALA A 480 10.99 23.84 24.46
CA ALA A 480 11.44 24.48 25.69
C ALA A 480 12.39 23.61 26.53
N THR A 481 12.42 22.29 26.30
CA THR A 481 13.37 21.39 26.97
C THR A 481 14.80 21.51 26.45
N GLY A 482 14.99 22.00 25.22
CA GLY A 482 16.30 22.02 24.56
C GLY A 482 16.90 20.64 24.29
N SER A 483 16.08 19.58 24.30
CA SER A 483 16.46 18.18 24.04
C SER A 483 15.45 17.49 23.14
N ALA A 484 15.80 16.34 22.58
CA ALA A 484 14.88 15.53 21.80
C ALA A 484 13.66 15.07 22.64
N TYR A 485 12.50 14.92 21.99
CA TYR A 485 11.25 14.60 22.69
C TYR A 485 10.27 13.77 21.84
N ILE A 486 9.29 13.19 22.52
CA ILE A 486 8.18 12.43 21.94
C ILE A 486 6.89 13.19 22.24
N ILE A 487 5.99 13.23 21.28
CA ILE A 487 4.61 13.64 21.45
C ILE A 487 3.72 12.40 21.27
N LYS A 488 3.00 12.00 22.31
CA LYS A 488 1.99 10.94 22.27
C LYS A 488 0.62 11.54 22.06
N VAL A 489 -0.07 11.13 21.01
CA VAL A 489 -1.34 11.71 20.59
C VAL A 489 -2.45 10.67 20.77
N LYS A 490 -3.49 11.02 21.52
CA LYS A 490 -4.70 10.20 21.60
C LYS A 490 -5.40 10.28 20.25
N GLY A 491 -5.79 9.12 19.70
CA GLY A 491 -6.50 9.09 18.41
C GLY A 491 -7.82 9.85 18.46
N GLY A 492 -8.29 10.31 17.30
CA GLY A 492 -9.48 11.16 17.20
C GLY A 492 -9.44 12.14 16.02
N GLU A 493 -10.18 13.24 16.16
CA GLU A 493 -10.25 14.33 15.18
C GLU A 493 -9.68 15.62 15.78
N SER A 494 -8.93 16.37 14.98
CA SER A 494 -8.38 17.67 15.41
C SER A 494 -9.48 18.68 15.78
N PRO A 495 -9.35 19.44 16.88
CA PRO A 495 -10.33 20.43 17.30
C PRO A 495 -10.37 21.70 16.42
N GLY A 496 -9.37 21.92 15.56
CA GLY A 496 -9.31 23.10 14.71
C GLY A 496 -8.25 23.05 13.61
N GLU A 497 -8.36 23.99 12.66
CA GLU A 497 -7.58 24.03 11.41
C GLU A 497 -6.10 24.37 11.57
N THR A 498 -5.69 24.91 12.73
CA THR A 498 -4.29 25.27 13.04
C THR A 498 -3.66 24.36 14.10
N TRP A 499 -4.34 23.25 14.44
CA TRP A 499 -4.00 22.38 15.57
C TRP A 499 -2.55 21.86 15.55
N ALA A 500 -1.99 21.59 14.36
CA ALA A 500 -0.68 20.98 14.22
C ALA A 500 0.50 21.94 14.43
N THR A 501 0.58 23.02 13.64
CA THR A 501 1.76 23.89 13.54
C THR A 501 1.45 25.35 13.84
N ASN A 502 0.23 25.65 14.30
CA ASN A 502 -0.28 27.02 14.43
C ASN A 502 -0.09 27.84 13.14
N ASN A 503 -0.49 27.26 12.00
CA ASN A 503 -0.29 27.83 10.67
C ASN A 503 1.20 28.12 10.36
N GLY A 504 2.08 27.16 10.66
CA GLY A 504 3.54 27.28 10.47
C GLY A 504 4.26 28.18 11.47
N ALA A 505 3.56 28.79 12.45
CA ALA A 505 4.20 29.65 13.43
C ALA A 505 4.99 28.88 14.50
N VAL A 506 4.76 27.57 14.64
CA VAL A 506 5.41 26.70 15.61
C VAL A 506 5.97 25.47 14.92
N GLU A 507 7.29 25.33 15.00
CA GLU A 507 8.05 24.22 14.43
C GLU A 507 8.94 23.57 15.48
N PRO A 508 9.26 22.27 15.37
CA PRO A 508 10.21 21.63 16.25
C PRO A 508 11.61 22.25 16.05
N THR A 509 12.33 22.52 17.14
CA THR A 509 13.74 22.95 17.12
C THR A 509 14.70 21.87 17.61
N GLN A 510 14.16 20.69 17.91
CA GLN A 510 14.86 19.50 18.39
C GLN A 510 14.44 18.30 17.54
N HIS A 511 15.11 17.17 17.71
CA HIS A 511 14.61 15.90 17.17
C HIS A 511 13.26 15.54 17.84
N MET A 512 12.27 15.13 17.04
CA MET A 512 10.91 14.94 17.52
C MET A 512 10.28 13.66 16.94
N ALA A 513 9.56 12.91 17.78
CA ALA A 513 8.58 11.92 17.33
C ALA A 513 7.14 12.36 17.65
N ILE A 514 6.21 12.09 16.74
CA ILE A 514 4.77 12.12 16.95
C ILE A 514 4.27 10.69 16.80
N ILE A 515 3.70 10.12 17.86
CA ILE A 515 3.16 8.75 17.85
C ILE A 515 1.69 8.80 18.29
N CYS A 516 0.80 8.35 17.42
CA CYS A 516 -0.63 8.27 17.73
C CYS A 516 -1.00 6.88 18.27
N ASP A 517 -1.69 6.82 19.41
CA ASP A 517 -2.15 5.55 20.03
C ASP A 517 -3.20 4.83 19.18
N ALA A 518 -3.95 5.61 18.41
CA ALA A 518 -4.93 5.19 17.41
C ALA A 518 -4.93 6.25 16.29
N PRO A 519 -5.53 5.97 15.12
CA PRO A 519 -5.55 6.93 14.02
C PRO A 519 -5.99 8.34 14.45
N MET A 520 -5.13 9.32 14.18
CA MET A 520 -5.41 10.74 14.44
C MET A 520 -5.66 11.45 13.12
N TYR A 521 -6.83 12.06 12.97
CA TYR A 521 -7.21 12.80 11.77
C TYR A 521 -7.09 14.31 11.99
N TYR A 522 -6.15 14.93 11.30
CA TYR A 522 -5.96 16.37 11.24
C TYR A 522 -6.56 16.92 9.95
N ARG A 523 -7.50 17.87 10.06
CA ARG A 523 -8.07 18.56 8.90
C ARG A 523 -7.79 20.05 8.99
N VAL A 524 -7.29 20.60 7.90
CA VAL A 524 -7.14 22.05 7.71
C VAL A 524 -8.50 22.65 7.34
N GLY A 525 -9.43 22.59 8.28
CA GLY A 525 -10.82 23.02 8.10
C GLY A 525 -11.75 22.38 9.13
N SER A 526 -13.03 22.80 9.12
CA SER A 526 -14.00 22.30 10.08
C SER A 526 -14.44 20.86 9.80
N TRP A 527 -14.65 20.08 10.85
CA TRP A 527 -15.30 18.77 10.79
C TRP A 527 -16.81 18.87 10.61
N THR A 528 -17.41 19.95 11.12
CA THR A 528 -18.86 20.17 11.08
C THR A 528 -19.21 21.53 10.50
N ASN A 529 -20.21 21.57 9.62
CA ASN A 529 -20.74 22.78 9.02
C ASN A 529 -22.24 22.92 9.30
N THR A 530 -22.70 24.16 9.48
CA THR A 530 -24.14 24.47 9.59
C THR A 530 -24.60 25.08 8.28
N TRP A 531 -25.64 24.51 7.68
CA TRP A 531 -26.11 24.88 6.35
C TRP A 531 -27.40 25.68 6.41
N THR A 532 -27.47 26.72 5.59
CA THR A 532 -28.67 27.54 5.40
C THR A 532 -29.17 27.32 3.97
N LEU A 533 -30.48 27.08 3.81
CA LEU A 533 -31.09 27.00 2.49
C LEU A 533 -30.94 28.36 1.78
N ASP A 534 -30.35 28.34 0.59
CA ASP A 534 -30.37 29.48 -0.32
C ASP A 534 -31.62 29.42 -1.22
N SER A 535 -31.73 28.37 -2.04
CA SER A 535 -32.86 28.15 -2.95
C SER A 535 -32.87 26.72 -3.48
N GLY A 536 -34.06 26.12 -3.65
CA GLY A 536 -34.20 24.76 -4.17
C GLY A 536 -33.41 23.73 -3.35
N THR A 537 -32.37 23.15 -3.96
CA THR A 537 -31.42 22.21 -3.32
C THR A 537 -30.04 22.83 -3.05
N CYS A 538 -29.87 24.13 -3.29
CA CYS A 538 -28.65 24.86 -3.02
C CYS A 538 -28.65 25.41 -1.59
N TYR A 539 -27.56 25.15 -0.88
CA TYR A 539 -27.35 25.56 0.51
C TYR A 539 -26.04 26.32 0.62
N TYR A 540 -25.90 27.15 1.65
CA TYR A 540 -24.64 27.83 1.94
C TYR A 540 -24.29 27.80 3.43
N THR A 541 -23.01 28.01 3.70
CA THR A 541 -22.49 28.29 5.04
C THR A 541 -21.57 29.50 4.98
N THR A 542 -21.33 30.14 6.13
CA THR A 542 -20.34 31.21 6.26
C THR A 542 -18.96 30.60 6.42
N ALA A 543 -18.07 30.85 5.47
CA ALA A 543 -16.69 30.40 5.50
C ALA A 543 -15.80 31.32 4.65
N THR A 544 -14.52 31.39 4.99
CA THR A 544 -13.51 32.20 4.29
C THR A 544 -12.33 31.35 3.90
N SER A 545 -11.58 31.81 2.89
CA SER A 545 -10.32 31.17 2.47
C SER A 545 -10.45 29.69 2.12
N ILE A 546 -11.58 29.27 1.54
CA ILE A 546 -11.79 27.88 1.12
C ILE A 546 -11.08 27.64 -0.20
N GLY A 547 -10.13 26.71 -0.26
CA GLY A 547 -9.45 26.37 -1.50
C GLY A 547 -10.01 25.11 -2.17
N ARG A 548 -10.55 24.16 -1.39
CA ARG A 548 -11.07 22.88 -1.90
C ARG A 548 -12.28 22.41 -1.09
N VAL A 549 -13.24 21.78 -1.75
CA VAL A 549 -14.49 21.33 -1.13
C VAL A 549 -14.71 19.85 -1.46
N LEU A 550 -14.89 19.03 -0.42
CA LEU A 550 -15.02 17.58 -0.54
C LEU A 550 -16.37 17.11 -0.04
N ARG A 551 -16.95 16.13 -0.72
CA ARG A 551 -18.09 15.34 -0.28
C ARG A 551 -17.61 14.15 0.54
N THR A 552 -17.74 14.26 1.86
CA THR A 552 -17.23 13.28 2.83
C THR A 552 -18.24 12.17 3.16
N ASP A 553 -19.50 12.32 2.77
CA ASP A 553 -20.52 11.26 2.87
C ASP A 553 -20.44 10.22 1.73
N LYS A 554 -19.55 10.44 0.76
CA LYS A 554 -19.33 9.54 -0.37
C LYS A 554 -17.84 9.29 -0.58
N ARG A 555 -17.54 8.10 -1.11
CA ARG A 555 -16.19 7.73 -1.54
C ARG A 555 -16.23 7.25 -2.98
N ASP A 556 -15.14 7.47 -3.71
CA ASP A 556 -14.92 6.89 -5.02
C ASP A 556 -14.53 5.39 -4.90
N ALA A 557 -14.34 4.74 -6.05
CA ALA A 557 -13.99 3.32 -6.12
C ALA A 557 -12.64 2.97 -5.44
N ARG A 558 -11.81 3.96 -5.13
CA ARG A 558 -10.50 3.81 -4.48
C ARG A 558 -10.54 4.20 -3.01
N GLY A 559 -11.70 4.61 -2.50
CA GLY A 559 -11.90 4.94 -1.09
C GLY A 559 -11.64 6.41 -0.75
N HIS A 560 -11.40 7.28 -1.72
CA HIS A 560 -11.19 8.70 -1.48
C HIS A 560 -12.50 9.49 -1.50
N TYR A 561 -12.56 10.61 -0.78
CA TYR A 561 -13.69 11.54 -0.85
C TYR A 561 -13.81 12.15 -2.25
N ILE A 562 -15.05 12.48 -2.62
CA ILE A 562 -15.36 13.05 -3.93
C ILE A 562 -15.15 14.57 -3.87
N ASP A 563 -14.40 15.12 -4.82
CA ASP A 563 -14.28 16.57 -5.01
C ASP A 563 -15.61 17.15 -5.52
N LEU A 564 -16.04 18.29 -4.97
CA LEU A 564 -17.10 19.07 -5.60
C LEU A 564 -16.50 19.87 -6.75
N GLU A 565 -17.28 20.01 -7.83
CA GLU A 565 -16.91 20.78 -9.00
C GLU A 565 -17.12 22.28 -8.72
N HIS A 566 -16.08 23.08 -8.97
CA HIS A 566 -16.14 24.51 -8.75
C HIS A 566 -16.78 25.22 -9.95
N GLN A 567 -17.83 26.01 -9.72
CA GLN A 567 -18.49 26.80 -10.76
C GLN A 567 -17.97 28.24 -10.68
N GLN A 568 -16.86 28.54 -11.37
CA GLN A 568 -16.34 29.88 -11.75
C GLN A 568 -14.85 29.75 -12.11
N ASP A 569 -14.57 29.05 -13.22
CA ASP A 569 -13.20 28.87 -13.72
C ASP A 569 -12.92 29.72 -14.97
N ASN A 570 -13.93 30.38 -15.57
CA ASN A 570 -13.83 31.04 -16.89
C ASN A 570 -14.29 32.52 -16.94
N GLY A 571 -13.96 33.34 -15.94
CA GLY A 571 -14.23 34.79 -15.98
C GLY A 571 -15.70 35.21 -15.82
N GLU A 572 -16.55 34.27 -15.39
CA GLU A 572 -17.96 34.49 -15.07
C GLU A 572 -18.13 35.46 -13.89
N THR A 573 -19.21 36.23 -13.92
CA THR A 573 -19.59 37.08 -12.78
C THR A 573 -20.10 36.24 -11.61
N ASP A 574 -20.00 36.76 -10.39
CA ASP A 574 -20.50 36.10 -9.18
C ASP A 574 -21.98 35.69 -9.29
N ALA A 575 -22.79 36.46 -10.01
CA ALA A 575 -24.20 36.15 -10.23
C ALA A 575 -24.41 34.94 -11.16
N GLU A 576 -23.60 34.82 -12.21
CA GLU A 576 -23.64 33.70 -13.16
C GLU A 576 -23.17 32.41 -12.49
N ALA A 577 -22.08 32.49 -11.73
CA ALA A 577 -21.53 31.37 -10.97
C ALA A 577 -22.53 30.82 -9.93
N LEU A 578 -23.17 31.71 -9.16
CA LEU A 578 -24.22 31.31 -8.22
C LEU A 578 -25.43 30.70 -8.94
N ALA A 579 -25.82 31.24 -10.09
CA ALA A 579 -26.89 30.66 -10.89
C ALA A 579 -26.54 29.25 -11.40
N ALA A 580 -25.29 29.01 -11.81
CA ALA A 580 -24.81 27.70 -12.25
C ALA A 580 -24.88 26.65 -11.12
N VAL A 581 -24.42 26.99 -9.90
CA VAL A 581 -24.54 26.09 -8.73
C VAL A 581 -26.01 25.80 -8.40
N ARG A 582 -26.88 26.82 -8.44
CA ARG A 582 -28.32 26.63 -8.17
C ARG A 582 -28.98 25.71 -9.20
N ALA A 583 -28.55 25.77 -10.46
CA ALA A 583 -29.09 24.98 -11.55
C ALA A 583 -28.57 23.53 -11.56
N ASN A 584 -27.37 23.27 -11.04
CA ASN A 584 -26.71 21.97 -11.11
C ASN A 584 -26.68 21.24 -9.75
N PRO A 585 -27.55 20.24 -9.50
CA PRO A 585 -27.58 19.48 -8.26
C PRO A 585 -26.45 18.44 -8.10
N ASP A 586 -25.58 18.29 -9.09
CA ASP A 586 -24.61 17.19 -9.15
C ASP A 586 -23.22 17.57 -8.61
N ASN A 587 -23.13 17.79 -7.29
CA ASN A 587 -21.87 18.03 -6.55
C ASN A 587 -21.12 19.31 -6.97
N THR A 588 -21.83 20.43 -7.10
CA THR A 588 -21.21 21.71 -7.44
C THR A 588 -21.02 22.62 -6.24
N PHE A 589 -20.05 23.54 -6.31
CA PHE A 589 -19.87 24.59 -5.32
C PHE A 589 -19.40 25.91 -5.94
N TRP A 590 -19.66 27.01 -5.23
CA TRP A 590 -19.16 28.35 -5.54
C TRP A 590 -18.84 29.13 -4.26
N ARG A 591 -17.88 30.07 -4.34
CA ARG A 591 -17.42 30.89 -3.22
C ARG A 591 -17.79 32.35 -3.45
N ASP A 592 -18.66 32.87 -2.61
CA ASP A 592 -18.98 34.29 -2.53
C ASP A 592 -17.98 34.98 -1.61
N LEU A 593 -16.92 35.50 -2.21
CA LEU A 593 -15.85 36.19 -1.49
C LEU A 593 -16.34 37.51 -0.86
N ALA A 594 -17.36 38.15 -1.45
CA ALA A 594 -17.88 39.42 -0.96
C ALA A 594 -18.67 39.25 0.35
N ASN A 595 -19.41 38.15 0.49
CA ASN A 595 -20.25 37.88 1.66
C ASN A 595 -19.69 36.77 2.57
N ASN A 596 -18.50 36.25 2.29
CA ASN A 596 -17.86 35.15 3.03
C ASN A 596 -18.75 33.90 3.09
N ARG A 597 -19.31 33.49 1.94
CA ARG A 597 -20.19 32.31 1.85
C ARG A 597 -19.63 31.28 0.88
N VAL A 598 -19.90 30.02 1.17
CA VAL A 598 -19.70 28.92 0.23
C VAL A 598 -21.04 28.27 -0.04
N TYR A 599 -21.46 28.32 -1.30
CA TYR A 599 -22.67 27.69 -1.80
C TYR A 599 -22.31 26.29 -2.29
N VAL A 600 -23.14 25.31 -1.97
CA VAL A 600 -23.02 23.92 -2.42
C VAL A 600 -24.36 23.43 -2.90
N ASN A 601 -24.35 22.59 -3.95
CA ASN A 601 -25.52 21.88 -4.39
C ASN A 601 -25.18 20.40 -4.61
N ILE A 602 -25.76 19.56 -3.77
CA ILE A 602 -25.58 18.11 -3.79
C ILE A 602 -26.92 17.37 -3.99
N GLY A 603 -27.94 18.09 -4.47
CA GLY A 603 -29.30 17.62 -4.70
C GLY A 603 -30.16 17.48 -3.44
N ARG A 604 -29.63 17.83 -2.26
CA ARG A 604 -30.30 17.77 -0.96
C ARG A 604 -29.62 18.67 0.06
N GLU A 605 -30.27 18.87 1.20
CA GLU A 605 -29.63 19.48 2.38
C GLU A 605 -28.36 18.70 2.78
N PRO A 606 -27.20 19.37 2.89
CA PRO A 606 -26.01 18.74 3.43
C PRO A 606 -26.15 18.50 4.95
N GLY A 607 -25.83 17.29 5.38
CA GLY A 607 -25.66 16.98 6.79
C GLY A 607 -24.41 17.66 7.35
N ASN A 608 -24.35 17.78 8.69
CA ASN A 608 -23.30 18.52 9.37
C ASN A 608 -21.87 18.05 9.03
N ARG A 609 -21.68 16.77 8.68
CA ARG A 609 -20.39 16.16 8.31
C ARG A 609 -20.32 15.69 6.85
N HIS A 610 -21.28 16.07 5.99
CA HIS A 610 -21.30 15.60 4.60
C HIS A 610 -20.33 16.35 3.68
N ILE A 611 -19.90 17.54 4.08
CA ILE A 611 -19.05 18.41 3.27
C ILE A 611 -17.88 18.89 4.14
N ALA A 612 -16.66 18.68 3.66
CA ALA A 612 -15.46 19.29 4.20
C ALA A 612 -15.09 20.53 3.39
N LEU A 613 -14.80 21.63 4.09
CA LEU A 613 -14.32 22.88 3.50
C LEU A 613 -12.85 23.03 3.88
N LEU A 614 -11.95 22.69 2.96
CA LEU A 614 -10.51 22.80 3.20
C LEU A 614 -10.07 24.25 3.00
N ARG A 615 -9.42 24.78 4.02
CA ARG A 615 -8.99 26.17 4.09
C ARG A 615 -7.56 26.34 3.61
N ASN A 616 -7.25 27.55 3.17
CA ASN A 616 -5.93 28.01 2.80
C ASN A 616 -5.10 28.31 4.06
N VAL A 617 -4.84 27.28 4.85
CA VAL A 617 -4.01 27.31 6.07
C VAL A 617 -2.93 26.25 5.91
N ARG A 618 -1.77 26.44 6.55
CA ARG A 618 -0.67 25.48 6.48
C ARG A 618 -1.07 24.15 7.13
N GLY A 619 -0.70 23.06 6.46
CA GLY A 619 -0.96 21.70 6.91
C GLY A 619 0.01 21.26 8.00
N LEU A 620 0.41 20.00 7.96
CA LEU A 620 1.56 19.54 8.74
C LEU A 620 2.82 19.97 8.00
N GLU A 621 3.28 21.18 8.27
CA GLU A 621 4.31 21.84 7.48
C GLU A 621 5.46 22.34 8.35
N PHE A 622 6.69 22.13 7.88
CA PHE A 622 7.93 22.55 8.52
C PHE A 622 8.83 23.25 7.48
N ASP A 623 8.89 24.58 7.53
CA ASP A 623 9.53 25.43 6.53
C ASP A 623 10.88 26.02 6.97
N SER A 624 11.28 25.86 8.24
CA SER A 624 12.53 26.41 8.74
C SER A 624 13.72 25.45 8.63
N SER A 625 14.92 25.99 8.76
CA SER A 625 16.15 25.19 8.83
C SER A 625 16.35 24.48 10.17
N THR A 626 15.54 24.80 11.18
CA THR A 626 15.79 24.45 12.58
C THR A 626 15.35 23.04 13.06
N PRO A 627 14.38 22.35 12.44
CA PRO A 627 14.02 21.00 12.86
C PRO A 627 15.18 20.02 12.84
N GLY A 628 15.29 19.19 13.88
CA GLY A 628 16.09 17.97 13.79
C GLY A 628 15.34 16.90 12.98
N ASP A 629 15.75 15.64 13.15
CA ASP A 629 14.98 14.49 12.68
C ASP A 629 13.52 14.51 13.16
N ILE A 630 12.62 14.10 12.27
CA ILE A 630 11.17 14.07 12.46
C ILE A 630 10.67 12.63 12.26
N TYR A 631 9.99 12.07 13.24
CA TYR A 631 9.31 10.78 13.15
C TYR A 631 7.80 10.96 13.35
N ILE A 632 6.97 10.37 12.50
CA ILE A 632 5.51 10.48 12.56
C ILE A 632 4.88 9.10 12.37
N GLU A 633 3.99 8.70 13.27
CA GLU A 633 3.31 7.41 13.23
C GLU A 633 1.80 7.56 13.50
N GLY A 634 0.96 7.06 12.58
CA GLY A 634 -0.50 7.01 12.72
C GLY A 634 -1.24 8.34 12.52
N MET A 635 -0.60 9.34 11.90
CA MET A 635 -1.18 10.65 11.63
C MET A 635 -1.77 10.74 10.22
N HIS A 636 -3.00 11.27 10.11
CA HIS A 636 -3.73 11.41 8.86
C HIS A 636 -4.12 12.87 8.63
N THR A 637 -3.47 13.56 7.70
CA THR A 637 -3.71 14.98 7.40
C THR A 637 -4.54 15.17 6.13
N GLU A 638 -5.52 16.06 6.19
CA GLU A 638 -6.35 16.51 5.07
C GLU A 638 -6.22 18.02 4.87
N GLY A 639 -5.78 18.44 3.68
CA GLY A 639 -5.59 19.85 3.34
C GLY A 639 -4.25 20.43 3.80
N GLY A 640 -3.97 21.66 3.35
CA GLY A 640 -2.69 22.35 3.53
C GLY A 640 -2.32 23.13 2.27
N ILE A 641 -1.62 24.26 2.44
CA ILE A 641 -1.26 25.12 1.30
C ILE A 641 -0.05 24.60 0.52
N ASP A 642 1.04 24.19 1.18
CA ASP A 642 2.24 23.67 0.51
C ASP A 642 2.29 22.14 0.43
N GLY A 643 1.23 21.50 0.91
CA GLY A 643 1.03 20.06 0.97
C GLY A 643 0.22 19.70 2.21
N ALA A 644 -0.35 18.49 2.23
CA ALA A 644 -0.90 17.95 3.47
C ALA A 644 0.22 17.59 4.45
N PHE A 645 1.38 17.20 3.91
CA PHE A 645 2.65 17.18 4.62
C PHE A 645 3.74 17.84 3.79
N ALA A 646 4.44 18.81 4.36
CA ALA A 646 5.47 19.55 3.64
C ALA A 646 6.69 19.85 4.53
N VAL A 647 7.88 19.62 3.98
CA VAL A 647 9.15 20.05 4.56
C VAL A 647 9.93 20.81 3.50
N THR A 648 10.05 22.12 3.64
CA THR A 648 10.54 23.01 2.57
C THR A 648 11.74 23.87 2.97
N GLY A 649 12.17 23.77 4.23
CA GLY A 649 13.30 24.53 4.77
C GLY A 649 14.65 23.85 4.58
N THR A 650 15.67 24.65 4.25
CA THR A 650 17.06 24.19 4.08
C THR A 650 17.59 23.48 5.34
N GLY A 651 17.96 22.20 5.27
CA GLY A 651 18.68 21.55 6.37
C GLY A 651 18.89 20.06 6.19
N THR A 652 19.77 19.49 7.02
CA THR A 652 20.11 18.05 7.02
C THR A 652 19.36 17.36 8.14
N ARG A 653 18.42 16.46 7.81
CA ARG A 653 17.60 15.76 8.79
C ARG A 653 16.97 14.50 8.21
N ASN A 654 16.68 13.54 9.07
CA ASN A 654 15.91 12.36 8.68
C ASN A 654 14.42 12.57 8.97
N ILE A 655 13.56 12.24 8.02
CA ILE A 655 12.11 12.35 8.09
C ILE A 655 11.54 10.96 7.90
N VAL A 656 10.80 10.46 8.89
CA VAL A 656 10.21 9.12 8.85
C VAL A 656 8.72 9.20 9.11
N ALA A 657 7.92 8.64 8.20
CA ALA A 657 6.47 8.53 8.35
C ALA A 657 6.02 7.08 8.26
N VAL A 658 5.17 6.65 9.18
CA VAL A 658 4.71 5.26 9.30
C VAL A 658 3.20 5.21 9.46
N ASN A 659 2.52 4.48 8.57
CA ASN A 659 1.07 4.32 8.58
C ASN A 659 0.33 5.68 8.64
N CYS A 660 0.76 6.61 7.80
CA CYS A 660 0.21 7.96 7.72
C CYS A 660 -0.57 8.15 6.41
N SER A 661 -1.45 9.14 6.35
CA SER A 661 -2.00 9.61 5.08
C SER A 661 -1.93 11.12 4.98
N PHE A 662 -1.52 11.64 3.83
CA PHE A 662 -1.39 13.06 3.54
C PHE A 662 -2.17 13.34 2.28
N LEU A 663 -3.40 13.80 2.46
CA LEU A 663 -4.41 13.80 1.41
C LEU A 663 -4.95 15.20 1.12
N TYR A 664 -5.48 15.35 -0.09
CA TYR A 664 -6.30 16.48 -0.50
C TYR A 664 -5.65 17.85 -0.28
N GLN A 665 -4.44 18.07 -0.81
CA GLN A 665 -3.83 19.41 -0.81
C GLN A 665 -4.87 20.43 -1.32
N GLY A 666 -4.97 21.55 -0.59
CA GLY A 666 -6.22 22.27 -0.47
C GLY A 666 -6.26 23.63 -1.17
N HIS A 667 -5.14 24.17 -1.66
CA HIS A 667 -5.08 25.59 -2.04
C HIS A 667 -5.29 25.85 -3.54
N ARG A 668 -6.36 26.56 -3.91
CA ARG A 668 -6.76 26.72 -5.32
C ARG A 668 -5.73 27.35 -6.27
N THR A 669 -4.87 28.26 -5.80
CA THR A 669 -3.91 28.96 -6.68
C THR A 669 -2.45 28.65 -6.36
N GLN A 670 -2.20 27.84 -5.35
CA GLN A 670 -0.87 27.38 -4.94
C GLN A 670 -0.95 25.88 -5.10
N ILE A 671 -0.83 25.46 -6.35
CA ILE A 671 -0.98 24.08 -6.73
C ILE A 671 0.32 23.38 -6.35
N ARG A 672 0.17 22.38 -5.47
CA ARG A 672 1.27 21.72 -4.76
C ARG A 672 1.01 20.22 -4.64
N ASN A 673 2.05 19.51 -4.24
CA ASN A 673 2.02 18.07 -4.06
C ASN A 673 1.22 17.71 -2.80
N ALA A 674 0.75 16.47 -2.69
CA ALA A 674 0.15 15.99 -1.44
C ALA A 674 1.23 15.92 -0.34
N VAL A 675 2.39 15.39 -0.70
CA VAL A 675 3.62 15.38 0.09
C VAL A 675 4.74 16.09 -0.67
N SER A 676 5.34 17.08 -0.02
CA SER A 676 6.43 17.87 -0.59
C SER A 676 7.64 17.87 0.33
N VAL A 677 8.78 17.37 -0.12
CA VAL A 677 10.05 17.56 0.59
C VAL A 677 11.05 18.20 -0.36
N THR A 678 11.42 19.43 -0.04
CA THR A 678 12.35 20.22 -0.82
C THR A 678 13.43 20.81 0.08
N GLN A 679 14.57 21.17 -0.51
CA GLN A 679 15.69 21.82 0.19
C GLN A 679 16.23 21.02 1.41
N THR A 680 15.91 19.73 1.52
CA THR A 680 16.32 18.89 2.65
C THR A 680 17.38 17.89 2.20
N GLU A 681 18.44 17.75 3.00
CA GLU A 681 19.41 16.66 2.87
C GLU A 681 19.15 15.59 3.93
N GLY A 682 19.63 14.36 3.72
CA GLY A 682 19.45 13.24 4.66
C GLY A 682 18.55 12.17 4.08
N LEU A 683 17.70 11.57 4.91
CA LEU A 683 16.81 10.47 4.52
C LEU A 683 15.35 10.84 4.74
N VAL A 684 14.52 10.66 3.72
CA VAL A 684 13.07 10.59 3.85
C VAL A 684 12.65 9.12 3.72
N ALA A 685 12.04 8.55 4.76
CA ALA A 685 11.57 7.17 4.74
C ALA A 685 10.07 7.08 5.06
N MET A 686 9.31 6.42 4.20
CA MET A 686 7.86 6.29 4.30
C MET A 686 7.45 4.81 4.27
N PHE A 687 6.65 4.40 5.25
CA PHE A 687 6.20 3.01 5.40
C PHE A 687 4.67 2.98 5.47
N GLY A 688 4.03 2.42 4.44
CA GLY A 688 2.57 2.35 4.37
C GLY A 688 1.90 3.73 4.33
N VAL A 689 2.53 4.70 3.67
CA VAL A 689 2.01 6.07 3.58
C VAL A 689 1.14 6.25 2.34
N ASP A 690 0.01 6.92 2.51
CA ASP A 690 -0.88 7.32 1.42
C ASP A 690 -0.73 8.82 1.11
N GLY A 691 -0.17 9.16 -0.05
CA GLY A 691 0.03 10.52 -0.55
C GLY A 691 -0.88 10.83 -1.73
N SER A 692 -2.16 10.45 -1.65
CA SER A 692 -3.13 10.60 -2.76
C SER A 692 -3.80 11.98 -2.83
N LYS A 693 -4.43 12.25 -3.98
CA LYS A 693 -5.28 13.43 -4.23
C LYS A 693 -4.53 14.76 -4.04
N GLY A 694 -3.23 14.81 -4.34
CA GLY A 694 -2.51 16.07 -4.51
C GLY A 694 -3.12 16.90 -5.64
N GLN A 695 -3.03 18.23 -5.58
CA GLN A 695 -3.41 19.05 -6.74
C GLN A 695 -2.38 18.94 -7.86
N LYS A 696 -1.10 18.74 -7.50
CA LYS A 696 -0.02 18.31 -8.39
C LYS A 696 0.38 16.87 -8.07
N ASP A 697 1.65 16.59 -7.74
CA ASP A 697 2.12 15.23 -7.52
C ASP A 697 1.61 14.66 -6.20
N GLY A 698 1.59 13.34 -6.08
CA GLY A 698 1.38 12.66 -4.81
C GLY A 698 2.55 12.88 -3.87
N PHE A 699 3.71 12.36 -4.27
CA PHE A 699 4.98 12.56 -3.59
C PHE A 699 5.94 13.31 -4.50
N GLY A 700 6.49 14.45 -4.05
CA GLY A 700 7.53 15.17 -4.76
C GLY A 700 8.75 15.46 -3.90
N TYR A 701 9.92 15.06 -4.41
CA TYR A 701 11.21 15.15 -3.72
C TYR A 701 12.22 15.96 -4.53
N HIS A 702 12.80 16.96 -3.88
CA HIS A 702 13.83 17.82 -4.44
C HIS A 702 15.03 17.91 -3.50
N SER A 703 16.24 17.90 -4.08
CA SER A 703 17.49 18.12 -3.34
C SER A 703 18.00 19.55 -3.46
N ASP A 704 17.23 20.50 -4.03
CA ASP A 704 17.51 21.93 -4.31
C ASP A 704 18.46 22.74 -3.37
N ALA A 705 18.78 22.25 -2.17
CA ALA A 705 19.73 22.84 -1.21
C ALA A 705 21.16 22.22 -1.21
N GLY A 706 21.37 21.06 -1.85
CA GLY A 706 22.65 20.34 -1.86
C GLY A 706 22.50 18.85 -2.20
N ALA A 707 23.57 18.23 -2.70
CA ALA A 707 23.55 16.82 -3.07
C ALA A 707 23.48 15.94 -1.82
N GLY A 708 22.40 15.17 -1.63
CA GLY A 708 22.34 14.24 -0.49
C GLY A 708 20.98 13.73 -0.04
N LEU A 709 19.86 14.15 -0.64
CA LEU A 709 18.55 13.59 -0.28
C LEU A 709 18.41 12.14 -0.77
N SER A 710 18.13 11.25 0.17
CA SER A 710 17.79 9.86 -0.10
C SER A 710 16.34 9.59 0.28
N VAL A 711 15.63 8.79 -0.50
CA VAL A 711 14.21 8.48 -0.31
C VAL A 711 14.02 6.96 -0.21
N LEU A 712 13.33 6.48 0.82
CA LEU A 712 12.97 5.08 0.99
C LEU A 712 11.45 4.95 1.14
N HIS A 713 10.78 4.34 0.18
CA HIS A 713 9.35 4.02 0.25
C HIS A 713 9.16 2.51 0.44
N VAL A 714 8.24 2.13 1.33
CA VAL A 714 7.84 0.74 1.56
C VAL A 714 6.32 0.66 1.64
N ASN A 715 5.70 0.00 0.67
CA ASN A 715 4.25 -0.16 0.52
C ASN A 715 3.47 1.17 0.51
N CYS A 716 4.05 2.24 -0.04
CA CYS A 716 3.37 3.53 -0.17
C CYS A 716 2.34 3.52 -1.32
N ILE A 717 1.33 4.38 -1.22
CA ILE A 717 0.27 4.52 -2.20
C ILE A 717 0.15 6.00 -2.60
N SER A 718 -0.07 6.26 -3.88
CA SER A 718 -0.59 7.55 -4.32
C SER A 718 -1.49 7.38 -5.54
N ALA A 719 -2.68 7.98 -5.49
CA ALA A 719 -3.62 7.94 -6.58
C ALA A 719 -4.47 9.22 -6.73
N ASP A 720 -5.08 9.36 -7.92
CA ASP A 720 -6.03 10.43 -8.25
C ASP A 720 -5.49 11.86 -8.09
N ASN A 721 -4.19 12.01 -8.30
CA ASN A 721 -3.51 13.29 -8.27
C ASN A 721 -3.85 14.13 -9.51
N GLY A 722 -3.71 15.45 -9.37
CA GLY A 722 -3.91 16.39 -10.47
C GLY A 722 -5.28 17.07 -10.46
N ARG A 723 -5.29 18.40 -10.54
CA ARG A 723 -6.51 19.23 -10.73
C ARG A 723 -6.14 20.51 -11.50
N LEU A 724 -7.15 21.28 -11.93
CA LEU A 724 -7.01 22.65 -12.43
C LEU A 724 -6.10 22.80 -13.67
N ASP A 725 -6.22 21.90 -14.65
CA ASP A 725 -5.46 21.89 -15.93
C ASP A 725 -3.94 21.78 -15.79
N GLU A 726 -3.43 21.43 -14.61
CA GLU A 726 -2.00 21.21 -14.40
C GLU A 726 -1.48 20.04 -15.23
N THR A 727 -0.19 20.10 -15.56
CA THR A 727 0.52 19.11 -16.36
C THR A 727 1.66 18.49 -15.56
N SER A 728 2.16 17.34 -16.01
CA SER A 728 3.27 16.63 -15.36
C SER A 728 2.93 16.28 -13.91
N ILE A 729 1.76 15.66 -13.74
CA ILE A 729 1.24 15.18 -12.47
C ILE A 729 1.57 13.70 -12.31
N ASN A 730 2.12 13.36 -11.16
CA ASN A 730 2.65 12.04 -10.91
C ASN A 730 2.22 11.47 -9.56
N GLY A 731 2.28 10.16 -9.41
CA GLY A 731 2.15 9.50 -8.10
C GLY A 731 3.42 9.68 -7.27
N PHE A 732 4.58 9.51 -7.91
CA PHE A 732 5.90 9.64 -7.29
C PHE A 732 6.86 10.37 -8.24
N THR A 733 7.51 11.42 -7.74
CA THR A 733 8.49 12.22 -8.49
C THR A 733 9.75 12.49 -7.69
N THR A 734 10.90 12.34 -8.35
CA THR A 734 12.21 12.74 -7.83
C THR A 734 12.93 13.65 -8.82
N HIS A 735 13.53 14.71 -8.29
CA HIS A 735 14.31 15.72 -9.00
C HIS A 735 15.78 15.75 -8.58
N ASP A 736 16.57 16.52 -9.32
CA ASP A 736 17.96 16.86 -9.05
C ASP A 736 18.86 15.61 -8.89
N THR A 737 19.46 15.43 -7.71
CA THR A 737 20.40 14.35 -7.37
C THR A 737 19.81 13.33 -6.40
N VAL A 738 18.47 13.34 -6.23
CA VAL A 738 17.78 12.44 -5.31
C VAL A 738 18.07 10.98 -5.65
N LYS A 739 18.44 10.21 -4.62
CA LYS A 739 18.53 8.74 -4.70
C LYS A 739 17.32 8.11 -4.05
N SER A 740 16.66 7.16 -4.71
CA SER A 740 15.47 6.54 -4.14
C SER A 740 15.43 5.02 -4.22
N ILE A 741 14.79 4.42 -3.22
CA ILE A 741 14.36 3.02 -3.19
C ILE A 741 12.87 3.03 -2.94
N ASP A 742 12.09 2.39 -3.81
CA ASP A 742 10.66 2.12 -3.62
C ASP A 742 10.43 0.61 -3.61
N ILE A 743 9.79 0.11 -2.56
CA ILE A 743 9.50 -1.31 -2.37
C ILE A 743 7.98 -1.48 -2.25
N GLY A 744 7.36 -2.11 -3.24
CA GLY A 744 5.94 -2.44 -3.23
C GLY A 744 5.01 -1.24 -3.38
N GLY A 745 5.49 -0.11 -3.90
CA GLY A 745 4.67 1.09 -4.12
C GLY A 745 3.52 0.87 -5.10
N ARG A 746 2.44 1.62 -4.94
CA ARG A 746 1.27 1.61 -5.84
C ARG A 746 0.90 3.02 -6.26
N TYR A 747 1.10 3.31 -7.53
CA TYR A 747 0.91 4.63 -8.10
C TYR A 747 -0.09 4.55 -9.26
N GLY A 748 -1.06 5.46 -9.35
CA GLY A 748 -2.03 5.35 -10.42
C GLY A 748 -3.13 6.40 -10.48
N TRP A 749 -3.81 6.44 -11.63
CA TRP A 749 -4.99 7.27 -11.85
C TRP A 749 -4.74 8.77 -11.68
N GLY A 750 -3.49 9.21 -11.82
CA GLY A 750 -3.21 10.63 -12.03
C GLY A 750 -3.84 11.09 -13.35
N ILE A 751 -4.17 12.38 -13.42
CA ILE A 751 -4.56 13.02 -14.68
C ILE A 751 -3.37 13.79 -15.24
N ASN A 752 -3.20 13.85 -16.56
CA ASN A 752 -2.25 14.71 -17.25
C ASN A 752 -0.77 14.58 -16.81
N GLY A 753 -0.27 13.34 -16.74
CA GLY A 753 1.14 13.08 -16.41
C GLY A 753 1.54 11.60 -16.39
N THR A 754 2.57 11.26 -15.60
CA THR A 754 3.13 9.90 -15.50
C THR A 754 3.06 9.42 -14.06
N GLU A 755 2.67 8.18 -13.80
CA GLU A 755 2.51 7.72 -12.41
C GLU A 755 3.82 7.70 -11.60
N VAL A 756 4.95 7.38 -12.24
CA VAL A 756 6.29 7.41 -11.64
C VAL A 756 7.25 8.15 -12.56
N HIS A 757 7.82 9.26 -12.09
CA HIS A 757 8.74 10.08 -12.90
C HIS A 757 10.05 10.37 -12.16
N CYS A 758 11.17 9.92 -12.74
CA CYS A 758 12.51 10.29 -12.31
C CYS A 758 13.15 11.18 -13.40
N ILE A 759 13.69 12.33 -13.00
CA ILE A 759 14.26 13.33 -13.92
C ILE A 759 15.62 13.84 -13.42
N GLU A 760 16.32 14.62 -14.24
CA GLU A 760 17.63 15.21 -13.94
C GLU A 760 18.71 14.16 -13.65
N GLN A 761 19.41 14.20 -12.52
CA GLN A 761 20.50 13.27 -12.18
C GLN A 761 20.08 12.22 -11.13
N THR A 762 18.78 11.92 -11.05
CA THR A 762 18.24 11.00 -10.05
C THR A 762 18.65 9.55 -10.28
N LEU A 763 18.81 8.78 -9.21
CA LEU A 763 19.04 7.34 -9.26
C LEU A 763 18.02 6.59 -8.39
N SER A 764 17.20 5.75 -9.01
CA SER A 764 16.03 5.18 -8.35
C SER A 764 15.91 3.68 -8.59
N TRP A 765 15.64 2.90 -7.55
CA TRP A 765 15.33 1.48 -7.65
C TRP A 765 13.90 1.21 -7.19
N PHE A 766 13.11 0.62 -8.07
CA PHE A 766 11.72 0.23 -7.84
C PHE A 766 11.64 -1.29 -7.81
N LEU A 767 11.22 -1.84 -6.67
CA LEU A 767 11.06 -3.28 -6.44
C LEU A 767 9.59 -3.60 -6.20
N GLY A 768 8.97 -4.42 -7.05
CA GLY A 768 7.58 -4.83 -6.85
C GLY A 768 6.54 -3.71 -7.02
N THR A 769 6.99 -2.52 -7.44
CA THR A 769 6.17 -1.33 -7.66
C THR A 769 5.18 -1.54 -8.80
N ARG A 770 3.95 -1.05 -8.62
CA ARG A 770 2.90 -1.06 -9.63
C ARG A 770 2.48 0.35 -10.00
N ALA A 771 2.59 0.68 -11.29
CA ALA A 771 2.15 1.95 -11.86
C ALA A 771 0.95 1.73 -12.80
N THR A 772 -0.17 2.40 -12.55
CA THR A 772 -1.43 2.25 -13.30
C THR A 772 -1.87 3.58 -13.92
N ALA A 773 -1.44 3.84 -15.15
CA ALA A 773 -1.80 5.05 -15.89
C ALA A 773 -3.11 4.84 -16.67
N ARG A 774 -4.11 5.67 -16.36
CA ARG A 774 -5.49 5.56 -16.88
C ARG A 774 -6.09 6.89 -17.31
N ASP A 775 -5.25 7.89 -17.54
CA ASP A 775 -5.68 9.22 -17.95
C ASP A 775 -6.51 9.17 -19.26
N PRO A 776 -7.78 9.60 -19.25
CA PRO A 776 -8.60 9.64 -20.47
C PRO A 776 -8.20 10.78 -21.43
N ASP A 777 -7.51 11.82 -20.95
CA ASP A 777 -7.43 13.12 -21.64
C ASP A 777 -6.01 13.48 -22.16
N GLY A 778 -5.00 12.61 -21.99
CA GLY A 778 -3.59 12.91 -22.32
C GLY A 778 -2.68 11.69 -22.57
N THR A 779 -1.36 11.93 -22.71
CA THR A 779 -0.35 10.86 -22.80
C THR A 779 -0.25 10.13 -21.47
N CYS A 780 -0.46 8.81 -21.47
CA CYS A 780 -0.43 8.01 -20.25
C CYS A 780 0.94 7.36 -20.05
N GLY A 781 1.71 7.79 -19.05
CA GLY A 781 2.97 7.16 -18.69
C GLY A 781 2.87 6.38 -17.37
N ALA A 782 3.30 5.12 -17.34
CA ALA A 782 3.44 4.38 -16.08
C ALA A 782 4.79 4.70 -15.41
N PHE A 783 5.90 4.45 -16.10
CA PHE A 783 7.24 4.82 -15.66
C PHE A 783 7.92 5.73 -16.66
N LYS A 784 8.40 6.88 -16.22
CA LYS A 784 9.16 7.83 -17.05
C LYS A 784 10.51 8.12 -16.42
N CYS A 785 11.55 8.03 -17.23
CA CYS A 785 12.92 8.34 -16.85
C CYS A 785 13.46 9.39 -17.82
N SER A 786 13.77 10.58 -17.32
CA SER A 786 14.12 11.74 -18.14
C SER A 786 15.54 12.23 -17.89
N GLU A 787 16.13 12.88 -18.90
CA GLU A 787 17.45 13.52 -18.80
C GLU A 787 18.58 12.55 -18.44
N ASP A 788 19.40 12.82 -17.42
CA ASP A 788 20.53 11.97 -17.02
C ASP A 788 20.13 10.90 -15.97
N ALA A 789 18.82 10.76 -15.69
CA ALA A 789 18.34 9.92 -14.62
C ALA A 789 18.54 8.43 -14.92
N VAL A 790 18.67 7.63 -13.86
CA VAL A 790 18.79 6.18 -13.94
C VAL A 790 17.70 5.51 -13.09
N MET A 791 16.89 4.67 -13.73
CA MET A 791 15.81 3.94 -13.10
C MET A 791 16.06 2.43 -13.20
N TYR A 792 16.07 1.74 -12.06
CA TYR A 792 16.13 0.29 -11.97
C TYR A 792 14.74 -0.25 -11.65
N LEU A 793 14.19 -1.07 -12.54
CA LEU A 793 12.87 -1.69 -12.42
C LEU A 793 13.03 -3.19 -12.15
N GLU A 794 12.64 -3.65 -10.98
CA GLU A 794 12.74 -5.06 -10.57
C GLU A 794 11.40 -5.60 -10.07
N GLU A 795 10.91 -6.71 -10.65
CA GLU A 795 9.60 -7.29 -10.31
C GLU A 795 8.42 -6.30 -10.42
N THR A 796 8.55 -5.26 -11.26
CA THR A 796 7.57 -4.17 -11.35
C THR A 796 6.51 -4.42 -12.42
N PHE A 797 5.37 -3.75 -12.28
CA PHE A 797 4.21 -3.86 -13.18
C PHE A 797 3.81 -2.49 -13.72
N ALA A 798 3.79 -2.34 -15.04
CA ALA A 798 3.33 -1.15 -15.73
C ALA A 798 1.99 -1.42 -16.43
N ASP A 799 1.00 -0.57 -16.19
CA ASP A 799 -0.32 -0.68 -16.79
C ASP A 799 -0.74 0.69 -17.34
N ALA A 800 -0.31 1.01 -18.56
CA ALA A 800 -0.65 2.26 -19.24
C ALA A 800 -1.67 1.99 -20.35
N ALA A 801 -2.95 2.28 -20.07
CA ALA A 801 -4.07 2.03 -20.98
C ALA A 801 -5.11 3.15 -20.95
N GLY A 802 -4.72 4.38 -20.62
CA GLY A 802 -5.63 5.51 -20.69
C GLY A 802 -5.95 5.89 -22.14
N GLY A 803 -6.93 6.77 -22.32
CA GLY A 803 -7.51 7.12 -23.63
C GLY A 803 -6.58 7.91 -24.56
N GLY A 804 -5.33 8.11 -24.18
CA GLY A 804 -4.32 8.86 -24.93
C GLY A 804 -3.99 8.29 -26.31
N THR A 805 -3.50 9.16 -27.19
CA THR A 805 -2.97 8.76 -28.51
C THR A 805 -1.72 7.89 -28.40
N ASN A 806 -0.92 8.07 -27.34
CA ASN A 806 0.23 7.24 -26.99
C ASN A 806 0.19 6.87 -25.50
N ASN A 807 0.37 5.58 -25.21
CA ASN A 807 0.40 5.02 -23.86
C ASN A 807 1.72 4.31 -23.62
N PHE A 808 2.48 4.75 -22.62
CA PHE A 808 3.82 4.27 -22.32
C PHE A 808 3.85 3.48 -21.01
N ALA A 809 4.17 2.20 -21.12
CA ALA A 809 4.57 1.40 -19.97
C ALA A 809 5.90 1.91 -19.41
N ILE A 810 6.84 2.22 -20.32
CA ILE A 810 8.12 2.86 -20.02
C ILE A 810 8.36 3.96 -21.05
N GLU A 811 8.69 5.16 -20.59
CA GLU A 811 9.18 6.27 -21.41
C GLU A 811 10.59 6.68 -20.95
N ALA A 812 11.61 6.31 -21.72
CA ALA A 812 13.00 6.72 -21.51
C ALA A 812 13.32 7.97 -22.34
N ASN A 813 12.98 9.15 -21.80
CA ASN A 813 13.12 10.44 -22.45
C ASN A 813 14.47 11.11 -22.12
N GLY A 814 15.54 10.62 -22.72
CA GLY A 814 16.92 10.98 -22.36
C GLY A 814 17.50 10.09 -21.26
N GLY A 815 16.68 9.64 -20.31
CA GLY A 815 17.10 8.83 -19.17
C GLY A 815 17.39 7.37 -19.49
N THR A 816 18.02 6.68 -18.54
CA THR A 816 18.33 5.25 -18.64
C THR A 816 17.40 4.43 -17.76
N VAL A 817 16.73 3.44 -18.35
CA VAL A 817 15.90 2.47 -17.63
C VAL A 817 16.52 1.09 -17.74
N LEU A 818 16.80 0.47 -16.61
CA LEU A 818 17.33 -0.88 -16.52
C LEU A 818 16.26 -1.76 -15.87
N LYS A 819 15.95 -2.92 -16.47
CA LYS A 819 14.87 -3.79 -15.99
C LYS A 819 15.29 -5.23 -15.72
N ARG A 820 14.67 -5.85 -14.71
CA ARG A 820 14.73 -7.27 -14.37
C ARG A 820 13.33 -7.74 -13.95
N ASN A 821 12.78 -8.73 -14.63
CA ASN A 821 11.42 -9.24 -14.37
C ASN A 821 10.31 -8.16 -14.37
N HIS A 822 10.47 -7.11 -15.19
CA HIS A 822 9.44 -6.11 -15.41
C HIS A 822 8.32 -6.65 -16.32
N THR A 823 7.07 -6.29 -16.01
CA THR A 823 5.88 -6.69 -16.79
C THR A 823 5.09 -5.49 -17.29
N ASN A 824 4.95 -5.37 -18.61
CA ASN A 824 3.99 -4.46 -19.24
C ASN A 824 2.64 -5.16 -19.36
N LEU A 825 1.67 -4.76 -18.54
CA LEU A 825 0.28 -5.18 -18.68
C LEU A 825 -0.41 -4.44 -19.84
N ALA A 826 -0.07 -3.15 -20.01
CA ALA A 826 -0.49 -2.32 -21.12
C ALA A 826 0.50 -1.16 -21.35
N GLY A 827 0.49 -0.61 -22.57
CA GLY A 827 1.39 0.45 -23.01
C GLY A 827 2.65 -0.08 -23.68
N THR A 828 3.32 0.80 -24.44
CA THR A 828 4.57 0.50 -25.14
C THR A 828 5.79 0.99 -24.38
N GLU A 829 6.96 0.52 -24.77
CA GLU A 829 8.23 1.08 -24.34
C GLU A 829 8.71 2.07 -25.41
N GLU A 830 9.03 3.30 -25.01
CA GLU A 830 9.57 4.33 -25.90
C GLU A 830 10.93 4.82 -25.40
N VAL A 831 11.83 5.06 -26.36
CA VAL A 831 13.12 5.69 -26.15
C VAL A 831 13.21 6.93 -27.03
N SER A 832 13.53 8.07 -26.42
CA SER A 832 13.73 9.33 -27.11
C SER A 832 14.97 10.06 -26.58
N GLY A 833 15.51 11.00 -27.37
CA GLY A 833 16.74 11.72 -27.04
C GLY A 833 17.95 10.79 -26.88
N ALA A 834 18.71 10.98 -25.80
CA ALA A 834 19.86 10.14 -25.43
C ALA A 834 19.47 8.91 -24.57
N GLY A 835 18.16 8.62 -24.44
CA GLY A 835 17.66 7.61 -23.53
C GLY A 835 18.04 6.19 -23.91
N SER A 836 17.89 5.27 -22.95
CA SER A 836 18.10 3.85 -23.19
C SER A 836 17.23 2.97 -22.30
N ILE A 837 16.86 1.78 -22.81
CA ILE A 837 16.19 0.73 -22.05
C ILE A 837 17.04 -0.55 -22.17
N GLY A 838 17.45 -1.10 -21.03
CA GLY A 838 18.34 -2.27 -20.96
C GLY A 838 18.03 -3.19 -19.78
N THR A 839 18.88 -4.19 -19.55
CA THR A 839 18.75 -5.13 -18.41
C THR A 839 19.93 -4.99 -17.45
N PHE A 840 19.75 -5.41 -16.19
CA PHE A 840 20.80 -5.36 -15.16
C PHE A 840 20.78 -6.59 -14.24
#